data_AF-M2ULF0-F1
#
_entry.id   AF-M2ULF0-F1
#
_cell.length_a   1.000
_cell.length_b   1.000
_cell.length_c   1.000
_cell.angle_alpha   90.00
_cell.angle_beta   90.00
_cell.angle_gamma   90.00
#
_symmetry.space_group_name_H-M   'P 1'
#
loop_
_entity.id
_entity.type
_entity.pdbx_description
1 polymer ?
#
loop_
_entity_poly.entity_id
_entity_poly.type
_entity_poly.pdbx_seq_one_letter_code
_entity_poly.pdbx_strand_id
1 'polypeptide(L)'
;MERGHSPKRRKLDPEEYSIAPRPKFRKPNKSASSRAHTPKANEDGAHPAQESFDGPEPLVDDFDSMALDRDWYGGEENGHTFGDDTHNPFGGAESSWLDAQREAALTEKKQNNRASMRAQQKQKDVDAWETNRMLQSGVAQRRHFDDDFDDDEESMRVHILVHELRPPFLDGKTVFTKQIDPVPAVRDPQSDMAVFSRRGSRVVKEKRQQKERQKQTQEATSAKGTTLGNIMGIKEEDTDSAAPGPDEEEKQGGSKFAQHLSKQEGASAFSKSKTLREQRQYLPAFAVREDLLRVIRDNQRTNLANTVLLLKSLGVRDLLDFDFMDPPPQDTITTSLFDLWALGALDNIGNLTDLGRTMTAFPMDPSLAKLIITATEYECSEEMLTIVAMLSVPSVFYRPKERQEESDAAREKFFVPESDHLTLLHVYTQWKVNGYSDGWCIRHFLHPKALRRAKEIRDQILDIMGKQKMPLISCGTDWDVIRKCICSGYYHQAAKVKGIGEYINLRTSVTIQLHPTSALYGLGYLPDYVVYHELILTSKEYMSCVTAVDPHWLADLGAVFYSIKEKGYSARDKRIVETEFNKKAELERQMAEDKEREERRVAEEEAGPVVRKAGKVKKGDEAEGDGVVKRPVVGKSKFRRR
;
A
#
# COMPACT_ATOMS: atom_id res chain seq x y z
N MET A 1 -64.11 -46.45 -16.48
CA MET A 1 -65.24 -46.19 -15.55
C MET A 1 -64.63 -45.93 -14.18
N GLU A 2 -64.87 -44.88 -13.40
CA GLU A 2 -65.61 -43.62 -13.47
C GLU A 2 -65.02 -42.77 -12.33
N ARG A 3 -64.43 -41.60 -12.63
CA ARG A 3 -64.91 -40.25 -12.26
C ARG A 3 -65.27 -40.02 -10.78
N GLY A 4 -64.56 -39.09 -10.15
CA GLY A 4 -64.87 -38.60 -8.80
C GLY A 4 -64.16 -37.30 -8.40
N HIS A 5 -64.32 -36.25 -9.21
CA HIS A 5 -64.23 -34.81 -8.89
C HIS A 5 -62.99 -34.19 -8.18
N SER A 6 -62.31 -33.34 -8.96
CA SER A 6 -61.47 -32.20 -8.58
C SER A 6 -62.31 -31.06 -7.97
N PRO A 7 -61.71 -30.19 -7.14
CA PRO A 7 -61.93 -28.76 -7.34
C PRO A 7 -60.67 -27.88 -7.22
N LYS A 8 -60.59 -26.95 -8.18
CA LYS A 8 -60.10 -25.57 -8.08
C LYS A 8 -58.59 -25.30 -8.26
N ARG A 9 -58.24 -25.21 -9.55
CA ARG A 9 -57.39 -24.14 -10.13
C ARG A 9 -57.66 -22.79 -9.46
N ARG A 10 -56.63 -22.15 -8.90
CA ARG A 10 -56.62 -20.69 -8.69
C ARG A 10 -56.23 -20.04 -10.01
N LYS A 11 -57.19 -19.33 -10.61
CA LYS A 11 -56.93 -18.34 -11.67
C LYS A 11 -56.38 -17.08 -11.00
N LEU A 12 -55.28 -16.59 -11.55
CA LEU A 12 -54.81 -15.23 -11.35
C LEU A 12 -55.65 -14.35 -12.28
N ASP A 13 -56.46 -13.47 -11.71
CA ASP A 13 -56.96 -12.29 -12.41
C ASP A 13 -56.21 -11.06 -11.86
N PRO A 14 -55.82 -10.11 -12.73
CA PRO A 14 -55.01 -8.95 -12.40
C PRO A 14 -55.88 -7.75 -11.97
N GLU A 15 -55.22 -6.78 -11.33
CA GLU A 15 -55.66 -5.42 -10.93
C GLU A 15 -56.04 -5.21 -9.46
N GLU A 16 -55.12 -4.59 -8.71
CA GLU A 16 -55.34 -3.29 -8.03
C GLU A 16 -54.05 -2.84 -7.31
N TYR A 17 -53.33 -1.86 -7.90
CA TYR A 17 -52.45 -0.95 -7.14
C TYR A 17 -52.75 0.47 -7.59
N SER A 18 -53.33 1.24 -6.68
CA SER A 18 -53.71 2.64 -6.82
C SER A 18 -52.50 3.57 -6.73
N ILE A 19 -52.28 4.40 -7.76
CA ILE A 19 -51.36 5.54 -7.78
C ILE A 19 -52.16 6.84 -8.04
N ALA A 20 -51.84 7.89 -7.28
CA ALA A 20 -52.45 9.22 -7.26
C ALA A 20 -52.14 10.08 -8.52
N PRO A 21 -52.84 11.22 -8.77
CA PRO A 21 -53.26 11.63 -10.12
C PRO A 21 -52.36 12.64 -10.84
N ARG A 22 -52.37 12.58 -12.19
CA ARG A 22 -51.86 13.59 -13.14
C ARG A 22 -53.01 14.38 -13.78
N PRO A 23 -52.78 15.65 -14.21
CA PRO A 23 -53.82 16.49 -14.80
C PRO A 23 -54.11 16.16 -16.27
N LYS A 24 -55.36 16.43 -16.67
CA LYS A 24 -56.01 16.01 -17.92
C LYS A 24 -55.66 16.93 -19.10
N PHE A 25 -55.21 16.35 -20.21
CA PHE A 25 -55.27 16.99 -21.53
C PHE A 25 -56.28 16.27 -22.42
N ARG A 26 -57.15 17.08 -23.03
CA ARG A 26 -58.35 16.70 -23.77
C ARG A 26 -57.99 16.61 -25.27
N LYS A 27 -58.20 15.46 -25.90
CA LYS A 27 -58.14 15.32 -27.37
C LYS A 27 -59.48 15.75 -27.98
N PRO A 28 -59.49 16.41 -29.15
CA PRO A 28 -60.56 16.26 -30.10
C PRO A 28 -60.11 15.48 -31.35
N ASN A 29 -61.12 15.04 -32.08
CA ASN A 29 -61.15 13.94 -33.02
C ASN A 29 -61.33 14.48 -34.46
N LYS A 30 -60.84 13.69 -35.41
CA LYS A 30 -61.35 13.50 -36.80
C LYS A 30 -61.34 14.64 -37.84
N SER A 31 -60.79 14.22 -38.97
CA SER A 31 -61.24 14.37 -40.36
C SER A 31 -60.50 15.37 -41.25
N ALA A 32 -60.11 14.83 -42.40
CA ALA A 32 -59.38 15.45 -43.48
C ALA A 32 -60.28 16.40 -44.28
N SER A 33 -59.72 17.52 -44.74
CA SER A 33 -59.98 18.05 -46.08
C SER A 33 -58.94 19.10 -46.48
N SER A 34 -58.55 18.97 -47.74
CA SER A 34 -57.85 19.82 -48.68
C SER A 34 -57.70 21.33 -48.48
N ARG A 35 -56.61 21.81 -49.13
CA ARG A 35 -56.45 23.05 -49.91
C ARG A 35 -56.13 24.39 -49.19
N ALA A 36 -54.91 24.84 -49.53
CA ALA A 36 -54.58 26.11 -50.20
C ALA A 36 -54.18 27.34 -49.34
N HIS A 37 -52.98 27.82 -49.71
CA HIS A 37 -52.53 29.20 -49.91
C HIS A 37 -52.34 30.14 -48.71
N THR A 38 -51.18 30.78 -48.78
CA THR A 38 -50.59 31.81 -47.93
C THR A 38 -51.46 33.05 -47.78
N PRO A 39 -51.27 33.81 -46.69
CA PRO A 39 -51.39 35.27 -46.74
C PRO A 39 -50.04 35.94 -46.47
N LYS A 40 -49.64 36.80 -47.40
CA LYS A 40 -48.71 37.91 -47.16
C LYS A 40 -49.33 38.85 -46.11
N ALA A 41 -48.50 39.39 -45.23
CA ALA A 41 -48.84 40.58 -44.45
C ALA A 41 -47.75 41.64 -44.66
N ASN A 42 -48.24 42.84 -44.95
CA ASN A 42 -47.53 44.06 -45.34
C ASN A 42 -46.79 44.72 -44.17
N GLU A 43 -45.82 45.53 -44.56
CA GLU A 43 -45.18 46.62 -43.81
C GLU A 43 -46.20 47.52 -43.09
N ASP A 44 -45.90 47.87 -41.83
CA ASP A 44 -45.96 49.22 -41.26
C ASP A 44 -45.33 49.20 -39.85
N GLY A 45 -44.43 50.16 -39.58
CA GLY A 45 -43.30 50.00 -38.66
C GLY A 45 -43.45 50.40 -37.19
N ALA A 46 -42.35 50.17 -36.45
CA ALA A 46 -41.77 51.05 -35.42
C ALA A 46 -40.57 50.34 -34.75
N HIS A 47 -39.37 50.51 -35.31
CA HIS A 47 -38.13 50.24 -34.57
C HIS A 47 -37.81 51.46 -33.68
N PRO A 48 -37.51 51.31 -32.38
CA PRO A 48 -36.89 52.38 -31.63
C PRO A 48 -35.46 52.58 -32.14
N ALA A 49 -35.11 53.82 -32.45
CA ALA A 49 -33.81 54.22 -32.97
C ALA A 49 -32.68 53.82 -32.01
N GLN A 50 -31.75 52.98 -32.46
CA GLN A 50 -30.41 52.91 -31.88
C GLN A 50 -29.63 54.12 -32.39
N GLU A 51 -29.12 54.93 -31.47
CA GLU A 51 -28.13 55.96 -31.79
C GLU A 51 -26.94 55.28 -32.46
N SER A 52 -26.61 55.72 -33.69
CA SER A 52 -25.41 55.30 -34.38
C SER A 52 -24.19 55.80 -33.61
N PHE A 53 -23.43 54.87 -33.04
CA PHE A 53 -22.11 55.12 -32.50
C PHE A 53 -21.15 55.35 -33.68
N ASP A 54 -20.83 56.62 -33.96
CA ASP A 54 -19.86 57.00 -34.98
C ASP A 54 -18.52 57.29 -34.30
N GLY A 55 -17.85 56.22 -33.88
CA GLY A 55 -16.53 56.22 -33.27
C GLY A 55 -15.86 54.86 -33.44
N PRO A 56 -14.51 54.78 -33.47
CA PRO A 56 -13.81 53.52 -33.66
C PRO A 56 -14.06 52.57 -32.48
N GLU A 57 -14.42 51.32 -32.77
CA GLU A 57 -14.64 50.28 -31.76
C GLU A 57 -13.33 49.98 -31.02
N PRO A 58 -13.30 50.07 -29.67
CA PRO A 58 -12.06 50.05 -28.93
C PRO A 58 -11.66 48.61 -28.61
N LEU A 59 -11.30 47.81 -29.62
CA LEU A 59 -10.46 46.62 -29.44
C LEU A 59 -10.01 45.92 -30.74
N VAL A 60 -10.37 46.44 -31.91
CA VAL A 60 -9.94 45.87 -33.20
C VAL A 60 -8.90 46.82 -33.79
N ASP A 61 -7.72 46.31 -34.09
CA ASP A 61 -6.63 47.11 -34.66
C ASP A 61 -7.06 47.54 -36.08
N ASP A 62 -6.92 48.82 -36.42
CA ASP A 62 -7.47 49.39 -37.68
C ASP A 62 -6.98 48.64 -38.93
N PHE A 63 -5.80 48.02 -38.83
CA PHE A 63 -5.20 47.18 -39.85
C PHE A 63 -5.99 45.90 -40.15
N ASP A 64 -6.58 45.26 -39.14
CA ASP A 64 -7.35 44.01 -39.30
C ASP A 64 -8.71 44.28 -39.94
N SER A 65 -9.35 45.39 -39.57
CA SER A 65 -10.59 45.83 -40.21
C SER A 65 -10.39 46.20 -41.69
N MET A 66 -9.30 46.91 -42.02
CA MET A 66 -8.98 47.24 -43.41
C MET A 66 -8.56 46.01 -44.25
N ALA A 67 -7.98 44.98 -43.62
CA ALA A 67 -7.64 43.73 -44.30
C ALA A 67 -8.89 42.92 -44.65
N LEU A 68 -9.85 42.82 -43.73
CA LEU A 68 -11.14 42.16 -43.95
C LEU A 68 -11.97 42.86 -45.03
N ASP A 69 -12.03 44.20 -45.01
CA ASP A 69 -12.70 44.97 -46.05
C ASP A 69 -12.01 44.81 -47.41
N ARG A 70 -10.67 44.76 -47.45
CA ARG A 70 -9.91 44.55 -48.70
C ARG A 70 -10.15 43.17 -49.28
N ASP A 71 -10.26 42.13 -48.46
CA ASP A 71 -10.58 40.76 -48.92
C ASP A 71 -12.04 40.63 -49.37
N TRP A 72 -12.94 41.42 -48.80
CA TRP A 72 -14.35 41.47 -49.20
C TRP A 72 -14.56 42.15 -50.55
N TYR A 73 -13.84 43.25 -50.82
CA TYR A 73 -13.96 44.02 -52.06
C TYR A 73 -12.96 43.60 -53.16
N GLY A 74 -11.85 42.94 -52.81
CA GLY A 74 -10.83 42.45 -53.75
C GLY A 74 -11.18 41.10 -54.41
N GLY A 75 -12.27 40.45 -53.98
CA GLY A 75 -12.62 39.08 -54.39
C GLY A 75 -13.26 38.91 -55.78
N GLU A 76 -13.63 39.99 -56.48
CA GLU A 76 -14.28 39.86 -57.81
C GLU A 76 -13.29 39.81 -58.99
N GLU A 77 -12.05 40.29 -58.87
CA GLU A 77 -11.13 40.35 -60.03
C GLU A 77 -10.21 39.11 -60.15
N ASN A 78 -9.98 38.36 -59.07
CA ASN A 78 -9.19 37.13 -59.05
C ASN A 78 -9.88 36.06 -58.17
N GLY A 79 -10.84 35.34 -58.77
CA GLY A 79 -11.79 34.44 -58.11
C GLY A 79 -11.30 33.69 -56.86
N HIS A 80 -12.17 33.68 -55.84
CA HIS A 80 -12.09 32.95 -54.57
C HIS A 80 -10.88 32.02 -54.41
N THR A 81 -9.78 32.55 -53.87
CA THR A 81 -8.67 31.76 -53.33
C THR A 81 -9.06 31.16 -51.99
N PHE A 82 -9.96 30.18 -52.01
CA PHE A 82 -9.98 29.16 -50.96
C PHE A 82 -8.69 28.34 -51.11
N GLY A 83 -7.64 28.70 -50.36
CA GLY A 83 -6.40 27.94 -50.31
C GLY A 83 -5.12 28.76 -50.15
N ASP A 84 -4.99 29.50 -49.05
CA ASP A 84 -3.66 29.74 -48.47
C ASP A 84 -3.42 28.64 -47.41
N ASP A 85 -2.50 27.72 -47.72
CA ASP A 85 -2.10 26.59 -46.87
C ASP A 85 -1.49 27.02 -45.53
N THR A 86 -1.23 28.32 -45.32
CA THR A 86 -0.64 28.81 -44.07
C THR A 86 -1.65 29.29 -43.03
N HIS A 87 -2.93 29.48 -43.38
CA HIS A 87 -3.97 29.90 -42.43
C HIS A 87 -5.29 29.14 -42.64
N ASN A 88 -5.21 27.81 -42.67
CA ASN A 88 -6.39 26.95 -42.67
C ASN A 88 -6.77 26.53 -41.23
N PRO A 89 -7.88 27.03 -40.66
CA PRO A 89 -8.30 26.70 -39.29
C PRO A 89 -8.85 25.27 -39.14
N PHE A 90 -8.87 24.49 -40.22
CA PHE A 90 -9.31 23.09 -40.23
C PHE A 90 -8.27 22.12 -40.83
N GLY A 91 -7.02 22.56 -41.04
CA GLY A 91 -5.95 21.73 -41.61
C GLY A 91 -5.11 20.96 -40.59
N GLY A 92 -5.30 19.64 -40.51
CA GLY A 92 -4.26 18.62 -40.23
C GLY A 92 -3.64 18.51 -38.81
N ALA A 93 -3.47 17.27 -38.34
CA ALA A 93 -3.00 16.89 -37.01
C ALA A 93 -1.54 17.27 -36.64
N GLU A 94 -0.76 17.88 -37.53
CA GLU A 94 0.67 18.16 -37.29
C GLU A 94 0.93 19.52 -36.59
N SER A 95 -0.01 20.47 -36.59
CA SER A 95 0.11 21.74 -35.83
C SER A 95 -0.27 21.64 -34.34
N SER A 96 -0.79 20.49 -33.91
CA SER A 96 -1.35 20.30 -32.55
C SER A 96 -0.33 20.52 -31.43
N TRP A 97 0.95 20.17 -31.63
CA TRP A 97 1.95 20.28 -30.57
C TRP A 97 2.38 21.72 -30.29
N LEU A 98 2.59 22.51 -31.35
CA LEU A 98 2.96 23.93 -31.25
C LEU A 98 1.79 24.79 -30.77
N ASP A 99 0.57 24.48 -31.20
CA ASP A 99 -0.64 25.14 -30.72
C ASP A 99 -0.98 24.75 -29.28
N ALA A 100 -0.81 23.48 -28.89
CA ALA A 100 -0.93 23.06 -27.49
C ALA A 100 0.14 23.73 -26.61
N GLN A 101 1.35 23.97 -27.12
CA GLN A 101 2.38 24.71 -26.39
C GLN A 101 2.05 26.20 -26.27
N ARG A 102 1.45 26.81 -27.30
CA ARG A 102 0.94 28.19 -27.26
C ARG A 102 -0.24 28.32 -26.29
N GLU A 103 -1.19 27.38 -26.31
CA GLU A 103 -2.30 27.32 -25.36
C GLU A 103 -1.80 27.06 -23.94
N ALA A 104 -0.83 26.16 -23.74
CA ALA A 104 -0.17 25.94 -22.45
C ALA A 104 0.53 27.21 -21.95
N ALA A 105 1.24 27.93 -22.82
CA ALA A 105 1.90 29.18 -22.46
C ALA A 105 0.90 30.32 -22.17
N LEU A 106 -0.23 30.38 -22.87
CA LEU A 106 -1.31 31.34 -22.60
C LEU A 106 -2.08 31.00 -21.33
N THR A 107 -2.27 29.71 -21.02
CA THR A 107 -2.88 29.26 -19.77
C THR A 107 -1.95 29.45 -18.58
N GLU A 108 -0.64 29.22 -18.71
CA GLU A 108 0.37 29.60 -17.69
C GLU A 108 0.41 31.12 -17.47
N LYS A 109 0.36 31.93 -18.55
CA LYS A 109 0.25 33.40 -18.43
C LYS A 109 -1.05 33.83 -17.74
N LYS A 110 -2.17 33.12 -17.97
CA LYS A 110 -3.43 33.35 -17.24
C LYS A 110 -3.37 32.88 -15.79
N GLN A 111 -2.63 31.80 -15.48
CA GLN A 111 -2.44 31.29 -14.11
C GLN A 111 -1.52 32.17 -13.26
N ASN A 112 -0.58 32.90 -13.88
CA ASN A 112 0.25 33.89 -13.18
C ASN A 112 -0.56 35.08 -12.62
N ASN A 113 -1.78 35.30 -13.10
CA ASN A 113 -2.76 36.11 -12.39
C ASN A 113 -3.39 35.23 -11.29
N ARG A 114 -3.13 35.56 -10.01
CA ARG A 114 -3.68 34.86 -8.84
C ARG A 114 -5.22 34.94 -8.82
N ALA A 115 -5.88 34.12 -9.62
CA ALA A 115 -7.31 33.94 -9.60
C ALA A 115 -7.68 33.14 -8.34
N SER A 116 -8.62 33.67 -7.56
CA SER A 116 -9.17 32.96 -6.40
C SER A 116 -9.70 31.58 -6.81
N MET A 117 -9.46 30.55 -6.01
CA MET A 117 -9.98 29.18 -6.21
C MET A 117 -11.49 29.17 -6.49
N ARG A 118 -12.24 30.11 -5.88
CA ARG A 118 -13.69 30.26 -6.08
C ARG A 118 -14.06 30.81 -7.46
N ALA A 119 -13.23 31.68 -8.03
CA ALA A 119 -13.42 32.21 -9.38
C ALA A 119 -13.14 31.13 -10.44
N GLN A 120 -12.11 30.29 -10.22
CA GLN A 120 -11.82 29.16 -11.10
C GLN A 120 -12.92 28.09 -11.08
N GLN A 121 -13.48 27.81 -9.90
CA GLN A 121 -14.64 26.91 -9.78
C GLN A 121 -15.83 27.42 -10.61
N LYS A 122 -16.14 28.73 -10.49
CA LYS A 122 -17.24 29.36 -11.23
C LYS A 122 -17.01 29.34 -12.74
N GLN A 123 -15.77 29.54 -13.19
CA GLN A 123 -15.41 29.46 -14.60
C GLN A 123 -15.62 28.04 -15.14
N LYS A 124 -15.16 27.01 -14.40
CA LYS A 124 -15.38 25.59 -14.76
C LYS A 124 -16.86 25.24 -14.84
N ASP A 125 -17.68 25.77 -13.93
CA ASP A 125 -19.13 25.54 -13.94
C ASP A 125 -19.81 26.20 -15.15
N VAL A 126 -19.36 27.40 -15.55
CA VAL A 126 -19.83 28.09 -16.76
C VAL A 126 -19.44 27.32 -18.01
N ASP A 127 -18.17 26.91 -18.14
CA ASP A 127 -17.70 26.12 -19.28
C ASP A 127 -18.42 24.76 -19.36
N ALA A 128 -18.68 24.10 -18.23
CA ALA A 128 -19.45 22.86 -18.16
C ALA A 128 -20.93 23.05 -18.55
N TRP A 129 -21.51 24.22 -18.26
CA TRP A 129 -22.87 24.56 -18.70
C TRP A 129 -22.92 24.84 -20.20
N GLU A 130 -21.95 25.59 -20.73
CA GLU A 130 -21.85 25.91 -22.16
C GLU A 130 -21.61 24.67 -23.02
N THR A 131 -20.72 23.78 -22.59
CA THR A 131 -20.46 22.50 -23.27
C THR A 131 -21.68 21.60 -23.28
N ASN A 132 -22.42 21.49 -22.16
CA ASN A 132 -23.69 20.75 -22.12
C ASN A 132 -24.75 21.35 -23.04
N ARG A 133 -24.82 22.68 -23.13
CA ARG A 133 -25.73 23.39 -24.04
C ARG A 133 -25.34 23.17 -25.51
N MET A 134 -24.05 23.18 -25.84
CA MET A 134 -23.56 22.86 -27.20
C MET A 134 -23.78 21.40 -27.59
N LEU A 135 -23.67 20.47 -26.64
CA LEU A 135 -23.99 19.06 -26.83
C LEU A 135 -25.49 18.84 -27.08
N GLN A 136 -26.36 19.56 -26.37
CA GLN A 136 -27.81 19.50 -26.60
C GLN A 136 -28.24 20.15 -27.91
N SER A 137 -27.59 21.24 -28.31
CA SER A 137 -27.88 21.91 -29.59
C SER A 137 -27.28 21.18 -30.80
N GLY A 138 -26.51 20.10 -30.58
CA GLY A 138 -25.92 19.28 -31.64
C GLY A 138 -24.75 19.96 -32.39
N VAL A 139 -24.30 21.13 -31.94
CA VAL A 139 -23.19 21.89 -32.54
C VAL A 139 -21.84 21.29 -32.13
N ALA A 140 -21.75 20.67 -30.95
CA ALA A 140 -20.57 19.93 -30.52
C ALA A 140 -20.78 18.42 -30.70
N GLN A 141 -19.96 17.78 -31.54
CA GLN A 141 -19.85 16.33 -31.57
C GLN A 141 -19.08 15.85 -30.33
N ARG A 142 -19.54 14.75 -29.71
CA ARG A 142 -18.75 14.06 -28.66
C ARG A 142 -17.46 13.59 -29.31
N ARG A 143 -16.31 14.07 -28.81
CA ARG A 143 -14.97 13.78 -29.36
C ARG A 143 -14.46 12.35 -29.09
N HIS A 144 -15.29 11.44 -28.56
CA HIS A 144 -14.91 10.04 -28.36
C HIS A 144 -16.05 9.14 -28.84
N PHE A 145 -15.74 8.33 -29.86
CA PHE A 145 -16.50 7.16 -30.28
C PHE A 145 -15.65 5.98 -29.79
N ASP A 146 -16.05 5.32 -28.69
CA ASP A 146 -15.39 4.10 -28.22
C ASP A 146 -15.94 2.92 -29.03
N ASP A 147 -15.06 2.20 -29.71
CA ASP A 147 -15.36 1.03 -30.54
C ASP A 147 -15.22 -0.23 -29.67
N ASP A 148 -16.13 -0.40 -28.69
CA ASP A 148 -16.09 -1.48 -27.69
C ASP A 148 -17.10 -2.60 -28.02
N PHE A 149 -16.95 -3.28 -29.16
CA PHE A 149 -17.79 -4.45 -29.50
C PHE A 149 -17.22 -5.80 -29.02
N ASP A 150 -16.00 -5.83 -28.47
CA ASP A 150 -15.37 -7.04 -27.88
C ASP A 150 -15.52 -7.12 -26.34
N ASP A 151 -16.15 -6.14 -25.69
CA ASP A 151 -16.14 -5.96 -24.22
C ASP A 151 -17.31 -6.67 -23.51
N ASP A 152 -18.28 -7.24 -24.24
CA ASP A 152 -19.49 -7.81 -23.62
C ASP A 152 -19.19 -9.07 -22.77
N GLU A 153 -18.19 -9.88 -23.12
CA GLU A 153 -17.82 -11.07 -22.33
C GLU A 153 -16.91 -10.71 -21.14
N GLU A 154 -16.12 -9.64 -21.26
CA GLU A 154 -15.27 -9.13 -20.18
C GLU A 154 -16.07 -8.26 -19.19
N SER A 155 -17.20 -7.69 -19.62
CA SER A 155 -18.10 -6.86 -18.81
C SER A 155 -18.83 -7.61 -17.70
N MET A 156 -18.97 -8.95 -17.79
CA MET A 156 -19.59 -9.75 -16.73
C MET A 156 -18.61 -10.08 -15.58
N ARG A 157 -17.31 -9.84 -15.76
CA ARG A 157 -16.31 -10.11 -14.72
C ARG A 157 -16.24 -8.97 -13.72
N VAL A 158 -16.47 -9.30 -12.45
CA VAL A 158 -16.35 -8.35 -11.33
C VAL A 158 -14.88 -8.01 -11.10
N HIS A 159 -14.52 -6.73 -11.25
CA HIS A 159 -13.15 -6.26 -11.01
C HIS A 159 -13.01 -5.71 -9.59
N ILE A 160 -12.08 -6.29 -8.82
CA ILE A 160 -11.66 -5.77 -7.52
C ILE A 160 -10.58 -4.70 -7.72
N LEU A 161 -10.78 -3.54 -7.10
CA LEU A 161 -9.76 -2.50 -6.94
C LEU A 161 -9.04 -2.70 -5.61
N VAL A 162 -7.72 -2.53 -5.63
CA VAL A 162 -6.85 -2.68 -4.45
C VAL A 162 -6.47 -1.31 -3.91
N HIS A 163 -6.56 -1.15 -2.59
CA HIS A 163 -6.21 0.06 -1.87
C HIS A 163 -5.08 -0.21 -0.89
N GLU A 164 -4.09 0.70 -0.87
CA GLU A 164 -3.02 0.68 0.12
C GLU A 164 -3.37 1.62 1.29
N LEU A 165 -4.38 1.24 2.08
CA LEU A 165 -4.65 1.94 3.34
C LEU A 165 -3.62 1.51 4.39
N ARG A 166 -2.81 2.46 4.87
CA ARG A 166 -1.91 2.26 6.01
C ARG A 166 -2.47 2.99 7.22
N PRO A 167 -2.47 2.37 8.40
CA PRO A 167 -2.95 3.05 9.60
C PRO A 167 -1.99 4.17 10.00
N PRO A 168 -2.49 5.20 10.69
CA PRO A 168 -1.72 6.40 11.02
C PRO A 168 -0.50 6.12 11.91
N PHE A 169 -0.50 5.02 12.69
CA PHE A 169 0.65 4.64 13.51
C PHE A 169 1.82 4.01 12.74
N LEU A 170 1.62 3.63 11.46
CA LEU A 170 2.67 3.09 10.57
C LEU A 170 3.11 4.07 9.50
N ASP A 171 2.30 5.10 9.21
CA ASP A 171 2.71 6.18 8.33
C ASP A 171 3.74 7.01 9.10
N GLY A 172 5.03 6.79 8.81
CA GLY A 172 6.21 7.37 9.49
C GLY A 172 6.33 8.90 9.44
N LYS A 173 5.22 9.63 9.38
CA LYS A 173 5.08 11.06 9.58
C LYS A 173 4.68 11.38 11.02
N THR A 174 5.43 10.89 11.99
CA THR A 174 5.75 11.60 13.24
C THR A 174 6.84 10.82 13.98
N VAL A 175 8.07 10.87 13.48
CA VAL A 175 9.14 11.14 14.44
C VAL A 175 8.92 12.58 14.86
N PHE A 176 8.59 12.80 16.13
CA PHE A 176 8.49 14.11 16.78
C PHE A 176 9.88 14.79 16.87
N THR A 177 10.64 14.79 15.78
CA THR A 177 11.81 15.63 15.62
C THR A 177 11.46 16.70 14.58
N LYS A 178 11.76 17.96 14.91
CA LYS A 178 11.53 19.14 14.07
C LYS A 178 12.49 19.15 12.85
N GLN A 179 12.52 18.09 12.06
CA GLN A 179 13.35 18.01 10.88
C GLN A 179 12.47 17.72 9.67
N ILE A 180 12.11 18.84 9.04
CA ILE A 180 11.54 18.96 7.70
C ILE A 180 12.49 18.28 6.71
N ASP A 181 11.93 17.82 5.60
CA ASP A 181 12.60 17.44 4.35
C ASP A 181 13.97 18.10 4.17
N PRO A 182 14.97 17.38 3.63
CA PRO A 182 16.33 17.90 3.51
C PRO A 182 16.32 19.28 2.85
N VAL A 183 16.65 20.30 3.65
CA VAL A 183 16.62 21.69 3.21
C VAL A 183 17.53 21.82 2.00
N PRO A 184 17.04 22.35 0.86
CA PRO A 184 17.87 22.51 -0.32
C PRO A 184 19.06 23.42 0.03
N ALA A 185 20.27 22.91 -0.20
CA ALA A 185 21.50 23.62 0.13
C ALA A 185 21.67 24.84 -0.80
N VAL A 186 21.20 26.00 -0.36
CA VAL A 186 21.49 27.28 -1.01
C VAL A 186 22.94 27.67 -0.66
N ARG A 187 23.83 27.61 -1.65
CA ARG A 187 25.22 28.06 -1.48
C ARG A 187 25.25 29.59 -1.45
N ASP A 188 25.41 30.16 -0.26
CA ASP A 188 25.63 31.60 -0.12
C ASP A 188 27.12 31.94 -0.34
N PRO A 189 27.50 32.64 -1.43
CA PRO A 189 28.89 33.00 -1.72
C PRO A 189 29.45 34.06 -0.75
N GLN A 190 28.60 34.77 -0.01
CA GLN A 190 28.99 35.81 0.94
C GLN A 190 29.17 35.27 2.37
N SER A 191 28.87 33.99 2.61
CA SER A 191 29.08 33.34 3.90
C SER A 191 30.55 33.43 4.34
N ASP A 192 30.79 33.80 5.59
CA ASP A 192 32.14 33.91 6.17
C ASP A 192 32.96 32.63 5.96
N MET A 193 32.31 31.46 6.04
CA MET A 193 32.96 30.16 5.78
C MET A 193 33.47 30.04 4.34
N ALA A 194 32.69 30.52 3.36
CA ALA A 194 33.07 30.54 1.95
C ALA A 194 34.16 31.59 1.67
N VAL A 195 34.13 32.72 2.38
CA VAL A 195 35.17 33.76 2.30
C VAL A 195 36.50 33.27 2.91
N PHE A 196 36.46 32.59 4.06
CA PHE A 196 37.65 32.04 4.71
C PHE A 196 38.31 30.93 3.89
N SER A 197 37.51 30.05 3.29
CA SER A 197 38.03 28.99 2.42
C SER A 197 38.64 29.55 1.12
N ARG A 198 38.08 30.62 0.53
CA ARG A 198 38.68 31.32 -0.61
C ARG A 198 39.95 32.09 -0.25
N ARG A 199 39.99 32.74 0.92
CA ARG A 199 41.14 33.54 1.37
C ARG A 199 42.32 32.66 1.80
N GLY A 200 42.04 31.43 2.25
CA GLY A 200 43.03 30.45 2.69
C GLY A 200 43.76 30.87 3.98
N SER A 201 44.45 29.93 4.63
CA SER A 201 45.22 30.25 5.83
C SER A 201 46.57 30.89 5.47
N ARG A 202 46.94 31.96 6.19
CA ARG A 202 48.21 32.68 5.97
C ARG A 202 49.43 31.75 6.10
N VAL A 203 49.37 30.82 7.06
CA VAL A 203 50.42 29.85 7.33
C VAL A 203 50.63 28.89 6.17
N VAL A 204 49.55 28.45 5.50
CA VAL A 204 49.67 27.57 4.33
C VAL A 204 50.30 28.31 3.16
N LYS A 205 49.97 29.59 2.96
CA LYS A 205 50.59 30.43 1.93
C LYS A 205 52.09 30.63 2.20
N GLU A 206 52.47 30.92 3.44
CA GLU A 206 53.88 31.05 3.85
C GLU A 206 54.65 29.74 3.65
N LYS A 207 54.07 28.61 4.06
CA LYS A 207 54.71 27.29 3.92
C LYS A 207 54.85 26.88 2.45
N ARG A 208 53.88 27.24 1.59
CA ARG A 208 53.97 27.04 0.14
C ARG A 208 55.06 27.91 -0.46
N GLN A 209 55.14 29.19 -0.07
CA GLN A 209 56.21 30.09 -0.52
C GLN A 209 57.59 29.62 -0.05
N GLN A 210 57.72 29.08 1.17
CA GLN A 210 58.98 28.50 1.65
C GLN A 210 59.36 27.26 0.84
N LYS A 211 58.40 26.38 0.56
CA LYS A 211 58.65 25.19 -0.28
C LYS A 211 59.02 25.57 -1.71
N GLU A 212 58.40 26.61 -2.26
CA GLU A 212 58.68 27.12 -3.60
C GLU A 212 60.06 27.81 -3.66
N ARG A 213 60.43 28.59 -2.64
CA ARG A 213 61.80 29.13 -2.50
C ARG A 213 62.82 28.01 -2.34
N GLN A 214 62.54 26.97 -1.56
CA GLN A 214 63.42 25.82 -1.41
C GLN A 214 63.59 25.08 -2.74
N LYS A 215 62.51 24.90 -3.50
CA LYS A 215 62.55 24.33 -4.84
C LYS A 215 63.39 25.19 -5.78
N GLN A 216 63.21 26.51 -5.76
CA GLN A 216 64.02 27.45 -6.56
C GLN A 216 65.50 27.45 -6.13
N THR A 217 65.81 27.34 -4.83
CA THR A 217 67.21 27.22 -4.38
C THR A 217 67.82 25.88 -4.80
N GLN A 218 67.03 24.80 -4.79
CA GLN A 218 67.49 23.49 -5.27
C GLN A 218 67.69 23.49 -6.78
N GLU A 219 66.79 24.13 -7.54
CA GLU A 219 66.92 24.33 -8.99
C GLU A 219 68.12 25.23 -9.33
N ALA A 220 68.37 26.29 -8.54
CA ALA A 220 69.52 27.18 -8.74
C ALA A 220 70.86 26.55 -8.30
N THR A 221 70.83 25.61 -7.34
CA THR A 221 72.03 24.87 -6.88
C THR A 221 72.26 23.61 -7.71
N SER A 222 71.23 23.14 -8.42
CA SER A 222 71.34 22.07 -9.41
C SER A 222 72.13 22.58 -10.61
N ALA A 223 73.39 22.19 -10.71
CA ALA A 223 74.26 22.49 -11.85
C ALA A 223 73.87 21.73 -13.14
N LYS A 224 72.70 21.04 -13.16
CA LYS A 224 72.16 20.40 -14.38
C LYS A 224 71.84 21.46 -15.43
N GLY A 225 72.37 21.27 -16.64
CA GLY A 225 72.16 22.15 -17.79
C GLY A 225 73.09 23.38 -17.89
N THR A 226 74.02 23.57 -16.95
CA THR A 226 75.06 24.61 -17.07
C THR A 226 76.31 24.06 -17.76
N THR A 227 77.08 24.91 -18.46
CA THR A 227 78.32 24.53 -19.16
C THR A 227 79.38 23.92 -18.22
N LEU A 228 79.34 24.28 -16.93
CA LEU A 228 80.17 23.68 -15.88
C LEU A 228 79.70 22.26 -15.50
N GLY A 229 78.39 22.00 -15.48
CA GLY A 229 77.81 20.69 -15.19
C GLY A 229 78.13 19.62 -16.24
N ASN A 230 78.19 20.01 -17.52
CA ASN A 230 78.61 19.12 -18.62
C ASN A 230 80.09 18.72 -18.53
N ILE A 231 80.96 19.59 -18.01
CA ILE A 231 82.38 19.28 -17.80
C ILE A 231 82.57 18.32 -16.61
N MET A 232 81.67 18.36 -15.61
CA MET A 232 81.75 17.54 -14.39
C MET A 232 81.07 16.16 -14.52
N GLY A 233 80.58 15.79 -15.71
CA GLY A 233 80.12 14.43 -16.02
C GLY A 233 78.76 14.02 -15.44
N ILE A 234 77.93 14.98 -15.02
CA ILE A 234 76.59 14.70 -14.51
C ILE A 234 75.67 14.43 -15.69
N LYS A 235 75.37 13.15 -15.97
CA LYS A 235 74.47 12.75 -17.05
C LYS A 235 73.01 13.14 -16.75
N GLU A 236 72.33 13.62 -17.77
CA GLU A 236 70.90 13.82 -17.78
C GLU A 236 70.22 12.45 -17.92
N GLU A 237 69.76 11.88 -16.81
CA GLU A 237 68.78 10.79 -16.87
C GLU A 237 67.38 11.40 -16.84
N ASP A 238 66.76 11.45 -18.02
CA ASP A 238 65.34 11.65 -18.21
C ASP A 238 64.61 10.37 -17.79
N THR A 239 64.31 10.25 -16.50
CA THR A 239 63.41 9.22 -15.96
C THR A 239 62.21 9.90 -15.31
N ASP A 240 61.24 10.24 -16.15
CA ASP A 240 59.92 10.68 -15.71
C ASP A 240 59.13 9.42 -15.33
N SER A 241 59.16 9.02 -14.06
CA SER A 241 58.15 8.13 -13.45
C SER A 241 58.31 8.04 -11.93
N ALA A 242 57.20 8.35 -11.25
CA ALA A 242 56.96 8.06 -9.86
C ALA A 242 57.20 6.58 -9.51
N ALA A 243 58.31 6.29 -8.84
CA ALA A 243 58.48 5.09 -8.03
C ALA A 243 59.59 5.34 -6.98
N PRO A 244 59.36 5.07 -5.68
CA PRO A 244 60.43 5.10 -4.70
C PRO A 244 61.24 3.80 -4.81
N GLY A 245 62.38 3.86 -5.48
CA GLY A 245 63.47 2.89 -5.37
C GLY A 245 64.35 3.17 -4.15
N PRO A 246 65.11 2.18 -3.66
CA PRO A 246 65.56 2.12 -2.28
C PRO A 246 66.91 2.83 -2.09
N ASP A 247 66.93 3.85 -1.24
CA ASP A 247 68.18 4.40 -0.71
C ASP A 247 68.38 3.87 0.71
N GLU A 248 69.34 2.96 0.85
CA GLU A 248 70.04 2.71 2.10
C GLU A 248 70.92 3.94 2.42
N GLU A 249 70.68 4.58 3.57
CA GLU A 249 71.66 4.73 4.65
C GLU A 249 71.12 5.67 5.77
N GLU A 250 70.97 5.06 6.94
CA GLU A 250 71.15 5.58 8.30
C GLU A 250 70.52 6.93 8.74
N LYS A 251 69.45 6.82 9.54
CA LYS A 251 69.43 7.44 10.89
C LYS A 251 68.92 6.45 11.94
N GLN A 252 69.84 5.94 12.75
CA GLN A 252 69.58 5.14 13.94
C GLN A 252 68.71 5.91 14.96
N GLY A 253 67.69 5.22 15.46
CA GLY A 253 66.82 5.70 16.54
C GLY A 253 65.69 4.72 16.85
N GLY A 254 65.98 3.42 16.97
CA GLY A 254 64.99 2.40 17.33
C GLY A 254 64.42 2.66 18.73
N SER A 255 63.10 2.75 18.83
CA SER A 255 62.39 3.05 20.08
C SER A 255 62.46 1.88 21.07
N LYS A 256 62.63 2.20 22.37
CA LYS A 256 62.70 1.26 23.51
C LYS A 256 61.48 0.33 23.64
N PHE A 257 60.41 0.59 22.89
CA PHE A 257 59.19 -0.21 22.84
C PHE A 257 59.40 -1.57 22.14
N ALA A 258 60.27 -1.64 21.11
CA ALA A 258 60.51 -2.87 20.37
C ALA A 258 61.19 -3.96 21.23
N GLN A 259 62.03 -3.55 22.18
CA GLN A 259 62.72 -4.46 23.10
C GLN A 259 61.79 -5.09 24.15
N HIS A 260 60.63 -4.47 24.42
CA HIS A 260 59.67 -4.98 25.40
C HIS A 260 58.66 -5.97 24.79
N LEU A 261 58.62 -6.10 23.46
CA LEU A 261 57.74 -7.03 22.73
C LEU A 261 58.36 -8.43 22.56
N SER A 262 59.69 -8.56 22.71
CA SER A 262 60.41 -9.82 22.50
C SER A 262 60.40 -10.76 23.72
N LYS A 263 59.94 -10.29 24.89
CA LYS A 263 59.90 -11.08 26.12
C LYS A 263 58.51 -11.73 26.31
N GLN A 264 58.26 -12.85 25.65
CA GLN A 264 57.05 -13.67 25.81
C GLN A 264 57.22 -14.73 26.91
N GLU A 265 56.94 -14.40 28.17
CA GLU A 265 56.96 -15.36 29.30
C GLU A 265 55.61 -16.11 29.49
N GLY A 266 54.67 -16.03 28.54
CA GLY A 266 53.32 -16.61 28.67
C GLY A 266 52.86 -17.58 27.57
N ALA A 267 53.75 -18.00 26.66
CA ALA A 267 53.35 -18.84 25.52
C ALA A 267 53.35 -20.34 25.89
N SER A 268 52.17 -20.88 26.22
CA SER A 268 51.95 -22.33 26.37
C SER A 268 52.35 -23.11 25.10
N ALA A 269 52.74 -24.38 25.22
CA ALA A 269 53.07 -25.23 24.07
C ALA A 269 51.92 -25.29 23.04
N PHE A 270 50.68 -25.19 23.52
CA PHE A 270 49.46 -25.09 22.72
C PHE A 270 49.43 -23.86 21.81
N SER A 271 49.92 -22.71 22.29
CA SER A 271 50.02 -21.48 21.48
C SER A 271 51.14 -21.49 20.44
N LYS A 272 52.12 -22.40 20.58
CA LYS A 272 53.27 -22.53 19.67
C LYS A 272 53.03 -23.58 18.57
N SER A 273 52.24 -24.61 18.85
CA SER A 273 52.02 -25.73 17.91
C SER A 273 50.83 -25.53 16.99
N LYS A 274 49.80 -24.78 17.42
CA LYS A 274 48.54 -24.62 16.68
C LYS A 274 48.47 -23.26 16.03
N THR A 275 47.85 -23.18 14.87
CA THR A 275 47.60 -21.89 14.22
C THR A 275 46.63 -21.05 15.07
N LEU A 276 46.68 -19.72 14.95
CA LEU A 276 45.79 -18.82 15.70
C LEU A 276 44.29 -19.16 15.50
N ARG A 277 43.94 -19.71 14.33
CA ARG A 277 42.58 -20.16 14.02
C ARG A 277 42.18 -21.40 14.81
N GLU A 278 43.04 -22.41 14.88
CA GLU A 278 42.81 -23.64 15.66
C GLU A 278 42.76 -23.38 17.17
N GLN A 279 43.56 -22.42 17.66
CA GLN A 279 43.51 -21.99 19.06
C GLN A 279 42.15 -21.36 19.39
N ARG A 280 41.60 -20.55 18.49
CA ARG A 280 40.26 -19.94 18.64
C ARG A 280 39.13 -20.98 18.55
N GLN A 281 39.31 -22.03 17.75
CA GLN A 281 38.33 -23.11 17.64
C GLN A 281 38.22 -23.96 18.91
N TYR A 282 39.27 -24.01 19.73
CA TYR A 282 39.28 -24.76 20.99
C TYR A 282 38.57 -24.04 22.15
N LEU A 283 38.22 -22.76 21.98
CA LEU A 283 37.49 -22.02 23.01
C LEU A 283 36.06 -22.56 23.13
N PRO A 284 35.52 -22.76 24.35
CA PRO A 284 34.11 -23.13 24.55
C PRO A 284 33.13 -22.16 23.90
N ALA A 285 33.50 -20.87 23.81
CA ALA A 285 32.74 -19.85 23.10
C ALA A 285 32.58 -20.14 21.60
N PHE A 286 33.54 -20.85 20.97
CA PHE A 286 33.45 -21.24 19.56
C PHE A 286 32.44 -22.39 19.37
N ALA A 287 32.35 -23.32 20.32
CA ALA A 287 31.38 -24.43 20.24
C ALA A 287 29.94 -23.93 20.26
N VAL A 288 29.62 -22.91 21.06
CA VAL A 288 28.27 -22.34 21.15
C VAL A 288 27.98 -21.30 20.06
N ARG A 289 29.03 -20.78 19.40
CA ARG A 289 28.91 -19.72 18.39
C ARG A 289 27.99 -20.09 17.25
N GLU A 290 28.09 -21.31 16.71
CA GLU A 290 27.28 -21.71 15.55
C GLU A 290 25.80 -21.86 15.91
N ASP A 291 25.50 -22.47 17.05
CA ASP A 291 24.12 -22.58 17.55
C ASP A 291 23.54 -21.20 17.87
N LEU A 292 24.30 -20.31 18.50
CA LEU A 292 23.87 -18.95 18.78
C LEU A 292 23.63 -18.14 17.49
N LEU A 293 24.53 -18.24 16.50
CA LEU A 293 24.36 -17.60 15.20
C LEU A 293 23.16 -18.16 14.43
N ARG A 294 22.82 -19.45 14.60
CA ARG A 294 21.59 -20.04 14.05
C ARG A 294 20.36 -19.41 14.69
N VAL A 295 20.31 -19.34 16.03
CA VAL A 295 19.18 -18.72 16.75
C VAL A 295 19.00 -17.25 16.38
N ILE A 296 20.09 -16.48 16.29
CA ILE A 296 20.05 -15.08 15.84
C ILE A 296 19.45 -14.97 14.44
N ARG A 297 19.95 -15.79 13.50
CA ARG A 297 19.45 -15.81 12.13
C ARG A 297 17.97 -16.20 12.07
N ASP A 298 17.53 -17.14 12.89
CA ASP A 298 16.13 -17.59 12.91
C ASP A 298 15.20 -16.49 13.47
N ASN A 299 15.61 -15.79 14.53
CA ASN A 299 14.86 -14.64 15.06
C ASN A 299 14.77 -13.48 14.06
N GLN A 300 15.83 -13.23 13.29
CA GLN A 300 15.83 -12.18 12.26
C GLN A 300 15.10 -12.56 10.97
N ARG A 301 14.78 -13.85 10.76
CA ARG A 301 14.17 -14.37 9.52
C ARG A 301 12.71 -14.79 9.65
N THR A 302 12.19 -14.89 10.87
CA THR A 302 10.82 -15.35 11.11
C THR A 302 9.82 -14.20 11.05
N ASN A 303 8.58 -14.50 10.65
CA ASN A 303 7.49 -13.54 10.73
C ASN A 303 7.20 -13.24 12.21
N LEU A 304 7.24 -11.96 12.59
CA LEU A 304 7.08 -11.50 13.96
C LEU A 304 5.61 -11.31 14.34
N ALA A 305 4.63 -11.61 13.48
CA ALA A 305 3.22 -11.40 13.78
C ALA A 305 2.78 -12.03 15.11
N ASN A 306 3.16 -13.29 15.38
CA ASN A 306 2.81 -13.97 16.64
C ASN A 306 3.55 -13.37 17.86
N THR A 307 4.84 -13.03 17.71
CA THR A 307 5.63 -12.45 18.81
C THR A 307 5.18 -11.02 19.14
N VAL A 308 4.85 -10.21 18.13
CA VAL A 308 4.28 -8.87 18.26
C VAL A 308 2.93 -8.93 18.96
N LEU A 309 2.07 -9.87 18.58
CA LEU A 309 0.78 -10.07 19.26
C LEU A 309 0.97 -10.39 20.75
N LEU A 310 1.92 -11.27 21.05
CA LEU A 310 2.26 -11.62 22.44
C LEU A 310 2.84 -10.43 23.22
N LEU A 311 3.79 -9.68 22.66
CA LEU A 311 4.38 -8.49 23.29
C LEU A 311 3.33 -7.41 23.56
N LYS A 312 2.38 -7.21 22.63
CA LYS A 312 1.25 -6.30 22.82
C LYS A 312 0.29 -6.79 23.90
N SER A 313 0.05 -8.09 24.01
CA SER A 313 -0.76 -8.67 25.10
C SER A 313 -0.12 -8.49 26.48
N LEU A 314 1.22 -8.45 26.55
CA LEU A 314 1.98 -8.15 27.77
C LEU A 314 1.97 -6.66 28.15
N GLY A 315 1.47 -5.78 27.28
CA GLY A 315 1.30 -4.35 27.54
C GLY A 315 2.46 -3.46 27.06
N VAL A 316 3.34 -3.97 26.21
CA VAL A 316 4.40 -3.15 25.58
C VAL A 316 3.77 -2.25 24.52
N ARG A 317 3.78 -0.92 24.76
CA ARG A 317 3.15 0.07 23.87
C ARG A 317 4.00 0.35 22.64
N ASP A 318 5.28 0.67 22.84
CA ASP A 318 6.22 0.93 21.76
C ASP A 318 7.14 -0.27 21.58
N LEU A 319 7.17 -0.81 20.36
CA LEU A 319 8.02 -1.92 19.98
C LEU A 319 9.34 -1.43 19.37
N LEU A 320 9.42 -0.19 18.90
CA LEU A 320 10.64 0.35 18.31
C LEU A 320 11.69 0.69 19.38
N ASP A 321 11.23 1.13 20.55
CA ASP A 321 12.07 1.42 21.73
C ASP A 321 12.15 0.23 22.71
N PHE A 322 11.61 -0.94 22.35
CA PHE A 322 11.69 -2.12 23.19
C PHE A 322 13.11 -2.71 23.18
N ASP A 323 13.65 -3.01 24.37
CA ASP A 323 15.00 -3.53 24.55
C ASP A 323 15.10 -5.01 24.11
N PHE A 324 15.21 -5.23 22.82
CA PHE A 324 15.49 -6.53 22.24
C PHE A 324 16.96 -6.89 22.45
N MET A 325 17.23 -8.15 22.83
CA MET A 325 18.59 -8.69 22.88
C MET A 325 19.32 -8.59 21.53
N ASP A 326 18.55 -8.71 20.44
CA ASP A 326 18.99 -8.44 19.08
C ASP A 326 17.77 -7.89 18.31
N PRO A 327 17.71 -6.58 18.04
CA PRO A 327 16.53 -5.96 17.45
C PRO A 327 16.37 -6.41 16.00
N PRO A 328 15.19 -6.98 15.64
CA PRO A 328 14.93 -7.29 14.25
C PRO A 328 14.81 -6.01 13.41
N PRO A 329 14.98 -6.09 12.07
CA PRO A 329 14.84 -4.92 11.21
C PRO A 329 13.48 -4.25 11.38
N GLN A 330 13.44 -2.92 11.42
CA GLN A 330 12.21 -2.16 11.65
C GLN A 330 11.11 -2.50 10.64
N ASP A 331 11.48 -2.77 9.39
CA ASP A 331 10.55 -3.17 8.33
C ASP A 331 9.79 -4.47 8.65
N THR A 332 10.43 -5.42 9.35
CA THR A 332 9.79 -6.68 9.75
C THR A 332 8.77 -6.45 10.87
N ILE A 333 9.07 -5.52 11.79
CA ILE A 333 8.15 -5.11 12.86
C ILE A 333 6.95 -4.35 12.28
N THR A 334 7.18 -3.39 11.39
CA THR A 334 6.10 -2.61 10.76
C THR A 334 5.23 -3.46 9.85
N THR A 335 5.80 -4.43 9.12
CA THR A 335 5.03 -5.40 8.33
C THR A 335 4.16 -6.29 9.22
N SER A 336 4.73 -6.79 10.33
CA SER A 336 3.98 -7.64 11.27
C SER A 336 2.86 -6.86 11.99
N LEU A 337 3.11 -5.60 12.34
CA LEU A 337 2.10 -4.68 12.88
C LEU A 337 1.00 -4.39 11.86
N PHE A 338 1.37 -4.20 10.59
CA PHE A 338 0.43 -4.01 9.50
C PHE A 338 -0.43 -5.26 9.29
N ASP A 339 0.15 -6.46 9.32
CA ASP A 339 -0.59 -7.71 9.17
C ASP A 339 -1.56 -7.94 10.33
N LEU A 340 -1.17 -7.61 11.57
CA LEU A 340 -2.08 -7.71 12.73
C LEU A 340 -3.21 -6.66 12.70
N TRP A 341 -2.92 -5.44 12.27
CA TRP A 341 -3.96 -4.41 12.06
C TRP A 341 -4.88 -4.80 10.91
N ALA A 342 -4.31 -5.28 9.80
CA ALA A 342 -5.05 -5.81 8.67
C ALA A 342 -6.03 -6.87 9.16
N LEU A 343 -5.58 -7.84 9.96
CA LEU A 343 -6.38 -8.91 10.58
C LEU A 343 -7.41 -8.41 11.60
N GLY A 344 -7.36 -7.15 12.05
CA GLY A 344 -8.25 -6.59 13.06
C GLY A 344 -7.87 -6.96 14.51
N ALA A 345 -6.67 -7.52 14.71
CA ALA A 345 -6.13 -7.81 16.04
C ALA A 345 -5.65 -6.52 16.75
N LEU A 346 -5.22 -5.53 15.96
CA LEU A 346 -4.81 -4.22 16.43
C LEU A 346 -5.78 -3.14 15.94
N ASP A 347 -5.96 -2.13 16.77
CA ASP A 347 -6.74 -0.94 16.49
C ASP A 347 -5.95 0.08 15.64
N ASN A 348 -6.61 1.14 15.16
CA ASN A 348 -6.03 2.24 14.39
C ASN A 348 -4.95 3.04 15.13
N ILE A 349 -4.80 2.80 16.44
CA ILE A 349 -3.81 3.41 17.34
C ILE A 349 -2.70 2.41 17.72
N GLY A 350 -2.85 1.12 17.37
CA GLY A 350 -1.88 0.08 17.70
C GLY A 350 -2.08 -0.58 19.08
N ASN A 351 -3.28 -0.46 19.65
CA ASN A 351 -3.72 -1.18 20.85
C ASN A 351 -4.39 -2.52 20.49
N LEU A 352 -4.38 -3.47 21.42
CA LEU A 352 -4.97 -4.80 21.22
C LEU A 352 -6.51 -4.75 21.31
N THR A 353 -7.20 -5.22 20.27
CA THR A 353 -8.67 -5.34 20.24
C THR A 353 -9.15 -6.56 21.03
N ASP A 354 -10.46 -6.69 21.28
CA ASP A 354 -11.02 -7.89 21.92
C ASP A 354 -10.77 -9.15 21.08
N LEU A 355 -10.80 -9.02 19.75
CA LEU A 355 -10.40 -10.06 18.80
C LEU A 355 -8.91 -10.42 18.98
N GLY A 356 -8.03 -9.42 19.07
CA GLY A 356 -6.61 -9.65 19.34
C GLY A 356 -6.37 -10.36 20.68
N ARG A 357 -7.14 -10.04 21.72
CA ARG A 357 -7.05 -10.71 23.03
C ARG A 357 -7.43 -12.18 22.94
N THR A 358 -8.52 -12.52 22.23
CA THR A 358 -8.92 -13.92 22.06
C THR A 358 -7.93 -14.70 21.20
N MET A 359 -7.30 -14.06 20.21
CA MET A 359 -6.24 -14.67 19.39
C MET A 359 -5.00 -15.07 20.21
N THR A 360 -4.58 -14.25 21.19
CA THR A 360 -3.37 -14.54 22.00
C THR A 360 -3.43 -15.83 22.79
N ALA A 361 -4.64 -16.38 23.02
CA ALA A 361 -4.82 -17.63 23.72
C ALA A 361 -4.40 -18.85 22.88
N PHE A 362 -4.31 -18.71 21.56
CA PHE A 362 -3.96 -19.79 20.64
C PHE A 362 -2.46 -19.77 20.32
N PRO A 363 -1.74 -20.90 20.45
CA PRO A 363 -0.31 -20.99 20.18
C PRO A 363 -0.03 -21.20 18.68
N MET A 364 -0.59 -20.36 17.81
CA MET A 364 -0.48 -20.50 16.36
C MET A 364 -0.48 -19.14 15.65
N ASP A 365 -0.34 -19.15 14.33
CA ASP A 365 -0.31 -17.91 13.55
C ASP A 365 -1.64 -17.13 13.69
N PRO A 366 -1.58 -15.79 13.83
CA PRO A 366 -2.76 -14.95 14.02
C PRO A 366 -3.83 -15.12 12.93
N SER A 367 -3.43 -15.40 11.68
CA SER A 367 -4.36 -15.67 10.57
C SER A 367 -5.18 -16.96 10.79
N LEU A 368 -4.55 -18.02 11.30
CA LEU A 368 -5.22 -19.28 11.65
C LEU A 368 -6.10 -19.11 12.89
N ALA A 369 -5.62 -18.35 13.88
CA ALA A 369 -6.41 -18.02 15.07
C ALA A 369 -7.68 -17.21 14.69
N LYS A 370 -7.56 -16.26 13.75
CA LYS A 370 -8.69 -15.50 13.20
C LYS A 370 -9.76 -16.43 12.65
N LEU A 371 -9.36 -17.42 11.85
CA LEU A 371 -10.30 -18.37 11.24
C LEU A 371 -11.12 -19.14 12.25
N ILE A 372 -10.51 -19.59 13.35
CA ILE A 372 -11.23 -20.31 14.40
C ILE A 372 -12.26 -19.38 15.07
N ILE A 373 -11.88 -18.12 15.32
CA ILE A 373 -12.76 -17.15 15.98
C ILE A 373 -13.92 -16.77 15.05
N THR A 374 -13.64 -16.40 13.80
CA THR A 374 -14.69 -16.04 12.83
C THR A 374 -15.57 -17.23 12.46
N ALA A 375 -15.06 -18.47 12.51
CA ALA A 375 -15.87 -19.67 12.32
C ALA A 375 -16.97 -19.84 13.38
N THR A 376 -16.82 -19.24 14.56
CA THR A 376 -17.90 -19.21 15.56
C THR A 376 -19.02 -18.26 15.17
N GLU A 377 -18.70 -17.18 14.44
CA GLU A 377 -19.69 -16.21 13.93
C GLU A 377 -20.44 -16.78 12.71
N TYR A 378 -19.76 -17.56 11.88
CA TYR A 378 -20.32 -18.23 10.70
C TYR A 378 -20.89 -19.63 10.98
N GLU A 379 -20.93 -20.07 12.25
CA GLU A 379 -21.47 -21.37 12.66
C GLU A 379 -20.79 -22.60 12.00
N CYS A 380 -19.52 -22.49 11.58
CA CYS A 380 -18.74 -23.54 10.89
C CYS A 380 -17.47 -23.98 11.64
N SER A 381 -17.56 -23.97 12.97
CA SER A 381 -16.41 -24.16 13.87
C SER A 381 -15.83 -25.59 13.88
N GLU A 382 -16.62 -26.65 13.70
CA GLU A 382 -16.09 -28.04 13.73
C GLU A 382 -15.22 -28.34 12.50
N GLU A 383 -15.67 -27.90 11.33
CA GLU A 383 -14.97 -28.06 10.06
C GLU A 383 -13.70 -27.20 10.05
N MET A 384 -13.80 -25.94 10.48
CA MET A 384 -12.66 -25.03 10.50
C MET A 384 -11.56 -25.50 11.45
N LEU A 385 -11.92 -25.97 12.65
CA LEU A 385 -10.98 -26.56 13.60
C LEU A 385 -10.23 -27.76 13.01
N THR A 386 -10.91 -28.55 12.17
CA THR A 386 -10.29 -29.68 11.46
C THR A 386 -9.36 -29.21 10.34
N ILE A 387 -9.77 -28.22 9.54
CA ILE A 387 -8.93 -27.63 8.47
C ILE A 387 -7.66 -27.01 9.07
N VAL A 388 -7.79 -26.19 10.11
CA VAL A 388 -6.66 -25.53 10.76
C VAL A 388 -5.68 -26.55 11.37
N ALA A 389 -6.20 -27.64 11.97
CA ALA A 389 -5.35 -28.72 12.47
C ALA A 389 -4.60 -29.46 11.35
N MET A 390 -5.20 -29.59 10.17
CA MET A 390 -4.56 -30.19 9.00
C MET A 390 -3.53 -29.27 8.35
N LEU A 391 -3.76 -27.95 8.32
CA LEU A 391 -2.80 -26.95 7.82
C LEU A 391 -1.55 -26.83 8.71
N SER A 392 -1.72 -27.01 10.03
CA SER A 392 -0.61 -26.92 10.99
C SER A 392 0.38 -28.09 10.91
N VAL A 393 0.05 -29.14 10.16
CA VAL A 393 0.89 -30.33 9.97
C VAL A 393 1.53 -30.29 8.58
N PRO A 394 2.77 -30.78 8.42
CA PRO A 394 3.37 -30.93 7.11
C PRO A 394 2.48 -31.73 6.15
N SER A 395 2.63 -31.48 4.84
CA SER A 395 1.80 -32.10 3.78
C SER A 395 1.49 -33.57 4.04
N VAL A 396 0.19 -33.89 4.08
CA VAL A 396 -0.32 -35.21 4.44
C VAL A 396 -0.16 -36.21 3.29
N PHE A 397 -0.05 -35.72 2.06
CA PHE A 397 0.08 -36.55 0.87
C PHE A 397 1.51 -37.05 0.69
N TYR A 398 1.65 -38.36 0.53
CA TYR A 398 2.92 -39.01 0.24
C TYR A 398 3.00 -39.34 -1.26
N ARG A 399 4.04 -38.84 -1.95
CA ARG A 399 4.22 -39.07 -3.39
C ARG A 399 5.55 -39.80 -3.67
N PRO A 400 5.58 -41.15 -3.70
CA PRO A 400 6.75 -41.91 -4.09
C PRO A 400 7.10 -41.66 -5.57
N LYS A 401 8.38 -41.51 -5.90
CA LYS A 401 8.82 -41.30 -7.30
C LYS A 401 8.53 -42.48 -8.24
N GLU A 402 8.53 -43.70 -7.72
CA GLU A 402 8.32 -44.92 -8.51
C GLU A 402 6.83 -45.21 -8.80
N ARG A 403 5.91 -44.68 -7.99
CA ARG A 403 4.46 -44.96 -8.06
C ARG A 403 3.63 -43.68 -8.06
N GLN A 404 4.10 -42.69 -8.82
CA GLN A 404 3.45 -41.38 -8.87
C GLN A 404 2.01 -41.47 -9.40
N GLU A 405 1.78 -42.27 -10.44
CA GLU A 405 0.47 -42.41 -11.08
C GLU A 405 -0.57 -43.06 -10.14
N GLU A 406 -0.21 -44.12 -9.41
CA GLU A 406 -1.10 -44.73 -8.41
C GLU A 406 -1.42 -43.77 -7.27
N SER A 407 -0.43 -42.99 -6.82
CA SER A 407 -0.59 -41.98 -5.78
C SER A 407 -1.51 -40.85 -6.25
N ASP A 408 -1.33 -40.38 -7.47
CA ASP A 408 -2.11 -39.27 -8.04
C ASP A 408 -3.57 -39.73 -8.28
N ALA A 409 -3.80 -40.97 -8.73
CA ALA A 409 -5.14 -41.56 -8.86
C ALA A 409 -5.84 -41.79 -7.50
N ALA A 410 -5.10 -42.11 -6.44
CA ALA A 410 -5.65 -42.18 -5.09
C ALA A 410 -6.04 -40.78 -4.58
N ARG A 411 -5.26 -39.75 -4.95
CA ARG A 411 -5.46 -38.36 -4.55
C ARG A 411 -6.67 -37.73 -5.23
N GLU A 412 -6.88 -38.01 -6.51
CA GLU A 412 -8.03 -37.53 -7.29
C GLU A 412 -9.37 -37.89 -6.64
N LYS A 413 -9.46 -39.04 -5.97
CA LYS A 413 -10.67 -39.47 -5.24
C LYS A 413 -11.04 -38.57 -4.07
N PHE A 414 -10.08 -37.85 -3.51
CA PHE A 414 -10.30 -36.94 -2.38
C PHE A 414 -10.44 -35.48 -2.82
N PHE A 415 -10.28 -35.21 -4.12
CA PHE A 415 -10.31 -33.85 -4.65
C PHE A 415 -11.73 -33.29 -4.66
N VAL A 416 -11.85 -32.13 -4.03
CA VAL A 416 -13.00 -31.26 -4.07
C VAL A 416 -12.59 -30.14 -5.04
N PRO A 417 -13.25 -30.03 -6.19
CA PRO A 417 -12.75 -29.21 -7.28
C PRO A 417 -12.81 -27.70 -7.01
N GLU A 418 -13.42 -27.28 -5.89
CA GLU A 418 -13.52 -25.88 -5.50
C GLU A 418 -12.38 -25.42 -4.57
N SER A 419 -11.76 -26.33 -3.79
CA SER A 419 -10.77 -25.92 -2.79
C SER A 419 -9.93 -27.07 -2.21
N ASP A 420 -8.64 -26.77 -2.04
CA ASP A 420 -7.68 -27.64 -1.34
C ASP A 420 -7.99 -27.75 0.15
N HIS A 421 -8.45 -26.67 0.79
CA HIS A 421 -8.82 -26.69 2.21
C HIS A 421 -9.94 -27.70 2.49
N LEU A 422 -10.94 -27.79 1.60
CA LEU A 422 -11.99 -28.80 1.72
C LEU A 422 -11.48 -30.21 1.39
N THR A 423 -10.47 -30.36 0.51
CA THR A 423 -9.84 -31.67 0.31
C THR A 423 -9.20 -32.20 1.59
N LEU A 424 -8.55 -31.34 2.37
CA LEU A 424 -7.95 -31.71 3.65
C LEU A 424 -9.03 -32.13 4.67
N LEU A 425 -10.13 -31.38 4.71
CA LEU A 425 -11.30 -31.73 5.53
C LEU A 425 -11.88 -33.10 5.12
N HIS A 426 -12.01 -33.35 3.82
CA HIS A 426 -12.53 -34.60 3.29
C HIS A 426 -11.63 -35.78 3.65
N VAL A 427 -10.31 -35.64 3.47
CA VAL A 427 -9.31 -36.66 3.86
C VAL A 427 -9.41 -36.98 5.35
N TYR A 428 -9.47 -35.95 6.22
CA TYR A 428 -9.59 -36.17 7.66
C TYR A 428 -10.91 -36.87 8.03
N THR A 429 -12.01 -36.47 7.39
CA THR A 429 -13.33 -37.07 7.62
C THR A 429 -13.35 -38.54 7.22
N GLN A 430 -12.80 -38.88 6.05
CA GLN A 430 -12.67 -40.28 5.61
C GLN A 430 -11.78 -41.10 6.54
N TRP A 431 -10.70 -40.52 7.05
CA TRP A 431 -9.83 -41.17 8.02
C TRP A 431 -10.54 -41.44 9.36
N LYS A 432 -11.34 -40.47 9.82
CA LYS A 432 -12.18 -40.58 11.04
C LYS A 432 -13.23 -41.68 10.90
N VAL A 433 -13.92 -41.77 9.76
CA VAL A 433 -14.92 -42.81 9.47
C VAL A 433 -14.30 -44.21 9.48
N ASN A 434 -13.08 -44.35 8.95
CA ASN A 434 -12.35 -45.62 8.93
C ASN A 434 -11.63 -45.95 10.25
N GLY A 435 -12.05 -45.34 11.36
CA GLY A 435 -11.57 -45.67 12.71
C GLY A 435 -10.10 -45.33 12.94
N TYR A 436 -9.56 -44.30 12.28
CA TYR A 436 -8.17 -43.86 12.41
C TYR A 436 -7.13 -44.95 12.04
N SER A 437 -7.46 -45.82 11.08
CA SER A 437 -6.61 -46.96 10.69
C SER A 437 -5.37 -46.55 9.88
N ASP A 438 -4.18 -46.97 10.34
CA ASP A 438 -2.91 -46.79 9.63
C ASP A 438 -2.87 -47.54 8.30
N GLY A 439 -3.51 -48.71 8.25
CA GLY A 439 -3.60 -49.52 7.03
C GLY A 439 -4.39 -48.82 5.92
N TRP A 440 -5.39 -48.01 6.29
CA TRP A 440 -6.13 -47.20 5.34
C TRP A 440 -5.25 -46.06 4.78
N CYS A 441 -4.53 -45.35 5.65
CA CYS A 441 -3.60 -44.30 5.21
C CYS A 441 -2.56 -44.81 4.21
N ILE A 442 -1.97 -45.98 4.46
CA ILE A 442 -0.94 -46.55 3.57
C ILE A 442 -1.53 -46.89 2.19
N ARG A 443 -2.75 -47.45 2.13
CA ARG A 443 -3.43 -47.76 0.86
C ARG A 443 -3.75 -46.51 0.03
N HIS A 444 -3.99 -45.39 0.69
CA HIS A 444 -4.33 -44.11 0.06
C HIS A 444 -3.13 -43.15 -0.06
N PHE A 445 -1.90 -43.64 0.17
CA PHE A 445 -0.68 -42.83 0.11
C PHE A 445 -0.73 -41.57 1.00
N LEU A 446 -1.25 -41.73 2.22
CA LEU A 446 -1.28 -40.69 3.25
C LEU A 446 -0.28 -41.01 4.35
N HIS A 447 0.33 -39.97 4.93
CA HIS A 447 1.23 -40.13 6.07
C HIS A 447 0.47 -40.35 7.40
N PRO A 448 0.51 -41.54 8.02
CA PRO A 448 -0.25 -41.82 9.25
C PRO A 448 0.27 -41.01 10.45
N LYS A 449 1.57 -40.72 10.49
CA LYS A 449 2.19 -39.89 11.53
C LYS A 449 1.67 -38.44 11.49
N ALA A 450 1.49 -37.90 10.29
CA ALA A 450 0.97 -36.54 10.08
C ALA A 450 -0.49 -36.46 10.56
N LEU A 451 -1.33 -37.40 10.14
CA LEU A 451 -2.75 -37.46 10.55
C LEU A 451 -2.94 -37.63 12.07
N ARG A 452 -2.11 -38.47 12.73
CA ARG A 452 -2.11 -38.57 14.20
C ARG A 452 -1.80 -37.24 14.87
N ARG A 453 -0.76 -36.56 14.41
CA ARG A 453 -0.40 -35.24 14.93
C ARG A 453 -1.52 -34.22 14.70
N ALA A 454 -2.17 -34.25 13.54
CA ALA A 454 -3.32 -33.39 13.25
C ALA A 454 -4.47 -33.64 14.25
N LYS A 455 -4.74 -34.90 14.61
CA LYS A 455 -5.73 -35.23 15.65
C LYS A 455 -5.33 -34.66 17.01
N GLU A 456 -4.08 -34.79 17.43
CA GLU A 456 -3.60 -34.25 18.71
C GLU A 456 -3.74 -32.72 18.75
N ILE A 457 -3.36 -32.02 17.66
CA ILE A 457 -3.52 -30.56 17.54
C ILE A 457 -5.00 -30.17 17.58
N ARG A 458 -5.85 -30.91 16.87
CA ARG A 458 -7.31 -30.71 16.86
C ARG A 458 -7.90 -30.78 18.27
N ASP A 459 -7.51 -31.79 19.04
CA ASP A 459 -7.98 -31.99 20.42
C ASP A 459 -7.44 -30.89 21.37
N GLN A 460 -6.21 -30.40 21.17
CA GLN A 460 -5.65 -29.27 21.92
C GLN A 460 -6.41 -27.96 21.63
N ILE A 461 -6.69 -27.66 20.36
CA ILE A 461 -7.46 -26.47 19.99
C ILE A 461 -8.87 -26.55 20.57
N LEU A 462 -9.49 -27.74 20.55
CA LEU A 462 -10.81 -27.96 21.12
C LEU A 462 -10.84 -27.67 22.65
N ASP A 463 -9.81 -28.08 23.39
CA ASP A 463 -9.68 -27.75 24.82
C ASP A 463 -9.52 -26.23 25.05
N ILE A 464 -8.72 -25.55 24.21
CA ILE A 464 -8.55 -24.09 24.27
C ILE A 464 -9.87 -23.37 23.95
N MET A 465 -10.61 -23.81 22.93
CA MET A 465 -11.93 -23.26 22.60
C MET A 465 -12.93 -23.45 23.74
N GLY A 466 -12.91 -24.62 24.40
CA GLY A 466 -13.71 -24.89 25.59
C GLY A 466 -13.39 -23.93 26.74
N LYS A 467 -12.11 -23.64 26.98
CA LYS A 467 -11.66 -22.65 27.99
C LYS A 467 -12.12 -21.22 27.65
N GLN A 468 -12.14 -20.87 26.37
CA GLN A 468 -12.59 -19.56 25.89
C GLN A 468 -14.12 -19.46 25.71
N LYS A 469 -14.88 -20.53 26.03
CA LYS A 469 -16.35 -20.62 25.91
C LYS A 469 -16.88 -20.39 24.47
N MET A 470 -16.13 -20.83 23.47
CA MET A 470 -16.56 -20.80 22.08
C MET A 470 -17.45 -22.01 21.77
N PRO A 471 -18.66 -21.83 21.20
CA PRO A 471 -19.54 -22.94 20.87
C PRO A 471 -18.99 -23.74 19.68
N LEU A 472 -19.10 -25.07 19.76
CA LEU A 472 -18.79 -25.98 18.66
C LEU A 472 -20.07 -26.28 17.88
N ILE A 473 -20.23 -25.62 16.73
CA ILE A 473 -21.32 -25.77 15.78
C ILE A 473 -20.73 -26.25 14.44
N SER A 474 -21.42 -27.19 13.80
CA SER A 474 -21.11 -27.70 12.46
C SER A 474 -22.10 -27.11 11.46
N CYS A 475 -21.58 -26.69 10.30
CA CYS A 475 -22.37 -26.04 9.25
C CYS A 475 -23.06 -27.03 8.30
N GLY A 476 -22.96 -28.34 8.55
CA GLY A 476 -23.61 -29.35 7.70
C GLY A 476 -22.99 -29.43 6.30
N THR A 477 -23.76 -29.09 5.25
CA THR A 477 -23.37 -29.28 3.83
C THR A 477 -23.01 -27.99 3.09
N ASP A 478 -23.04 -26.84 3.74
CA ASP A 478 -22.84 -25.54 3.08
C ASP A 478 -21.36 -25.18 2.99
N TRP A 479 -20.71 -25.63 1.91
CA TRP A 479 -19.29 -25.39 1.64
C TRP A 479 -18.94 -23.90 1.49
N ASP A 480 -19.89 -23.09 1.03
CA ASP A 480 -19.71 -21.65 0.81
C ASP A 480 -19.44 -20.89 2.10
N VAL A 481 -20.07 -21.31 3.20
CA VAL A 481 -19.86 -20.72 4.52
C VAL A 481 -18.42 -20.95 4.97
N ILE A 482 -17.90 -22.17 4.75
CA ILE A 482 -16.50 -22.51 5.04
C ILE A 482 -15.55 -21.69 4.14
N ARG A 483 -15.84 -21.58 2.84
CA ARG A 483 -15.03 -20.77 1.90
C ARG A 483 -15.02 -19.28 2.29
N LYS A 484 -16.17 -18.73 2.63
CA LYS A 484 -16.31 -17.35 3.14
C LYS A 484 -15.55 -17.16 4.45
N CYS A 485 -15.59 -18.15 5.35
CA CYS A 485 -14.81 -18.12 6.58
C CYS A 485 -13.30 -18.13 6.28
N ILE A 486 -12.81 -18.98 5.36
CA ILE A 486 -11.41 -19.01 4.92
C ILE A 486 -10.99 -17.64 4.35
N CYS A 487 -11.85 -17.03 3.53
CA CYS A 487 -11.63 -15.69 3.00
C CYS A 487 -11.46 -14.65 4.12
N SER A 488 -12.16 -14.78 5.26
CA SER A 488 -12.06 -13.84 6.37
C SER A 488 -10.71 -13.87 7.10
N GLY A 489 -9.96 -14.98 7.04
CA GLY A 489 -8.62 -15.08 7.61
C GLY A 489 -7.52 -14.73 6.62
N TYR A 490 -7.72 -15.12 5.35
CA TYR A 490 -6.68 -15.08 4.32
C TYR A 490 -6.91 -14.05 3.20
N TYR A 491 -7.80 -13.07 3.36
CA TYR A 491 -7.98 -12.01 2.37
C TYR A 491 -6.68 -11.23 2.04
N HIS A 492 -5.70 -11.16 2.96
CA HIS A 492 -4.39 -10.57 2.67
C HIS A 492 -3.54 -11.39 1.67
N GLN A 493 -3.85 -12.68 1.51
CA GLN A 493 -3.21 -13.65 0.62
C GLN A 493 -4.17 -14.05 -0.52
N ALA A 494 -4.70 -13.05 -1.22
CA ALA A 494 -5.59 -13.25 -2.35
C ALA A 494 -4.85 -13.02 -3.69
N ALA A 495 -5.21 -13.82 -4.69
CA ALA A 495 -4.67 -13.76 -6.03
C ALA A 495 -5.79 -13.78 -7.09
N LYS A 496 -5.51 -13.16 -8.23
CA LYS A 496 -6.41 -13.06 -9.38
C LYS A 496 -5.82 -13.79 -10.58
N VAL A 497 -6.63 -14.46 -11.38
CA VAL A 497 -6.19 -15.05 -12.64
C VAL A 497 -5.81 -13.95 -13.66
N LYS A 498 -4.66 -14.10 -14.32
CA LYS A 498 -4.25 -13.21 -15.43
C LYS A 498 -4.22 -13.95 -16.76
N GLY A 499 -3.94 -15.25 -16.74
CA GLY A 499 -3.83 -16.08 -17.93
C GLY A 499 -3.93 -17.58 -17.61
N ILE A 500 -3.59 -18.41 -18.58
CA ILE A 500 -3.66 -19.88 -18.44
C ILE A 500 -2.62 -20.34 -17.41
N GLY A 501 -3.09 -20.75 -16.22
CA GLY A 501 -2.24 -21.28 -15.15
C GLY A 501 -1.35 -20.25 -14.44
N GLU A 502 -1.55 -18.95 -14.72
CA GLU A 502 -0.82 -17.85 -14.08
C GLU A 502 -1.78 -16.94 -13.30
N TYR A 503 -1.42 -16.71 -12.05
CA TYR A 503 -2.12 -15.83 -11.13
C TYR A 503 -1.25 -14.62 -10.80
N ILE A 504 -1.87 -13.53 -10.39
CA ILE A 504 -1.22 -12.33 -9.87
C ILE A 504 -1.73 -12.10 -8.44
N ASN A 505 -0.81 -11.89 -7.51
CA ASN A 505 -1.18 -11.45 -6.17
C ASN A 505 -1.87 -10.09 -6.22
N LEU A 506 -3.03 -9.94 -5.56
CA LEU A 506 -3.76 -8.66 -5.57
C LEU A 506 -2.94 -7.51 -4.95
N ARG A 507 -2.14 -7.77 -3.91
CA ARG A 507 -1.38 -6.73 -3.20
C ARG A 507 -0.04 -6.46 -3.86
N THR A 508 0.78 -7.49 -4.04
CA THR A 508 2.17 -7.32 -4.50
C THR A 508 2.28 -7.24 -6.02
N SER A 509 1.21 -7.56 -6.75
CA SER A 509 1.21 -7.69 -8.22
C SER A 509 2.26 -8.67 -8.76
N VAL A 510 2.79 -9.55 -7.91
CA VAL A 510 3.76 -10.58 -8.30
C VAL A 510 3.01 -11.74 -8.97
N THR A 511 3.60 -12.28 -10.04
CA THR A 511 3.09 -13.42 -10.80
C THR A 511 3.39 -14.72 -10.06
N ILE A 512 2.35 -15.48 -9.74
CA ILE A 512 2.38 -16.71 -8.95
C ILE A 512 1.73 -17.83 -9.76
N GLN A 513 2.24 -19.06 -9.64
CA GLN A 513 1.66 -20.24 -10.27
C GLN A 513 0.99 -21.16 -9.24
N LEU A 514 -0.02 -21.92 -9.66
CA LEU A 514 -0.59 -23.00 -8.84
C LEU A 514 0.48 -24.06 -8.59
N HIS A 515 0.62 -24.50 -7.33
CA HIS A 515 1.49 -25.63 -7.06
C HIS A 515 0.91 -26.90 -7.71
N PRO A 516 1.71 -27.76 -8.38
CA PRO A 516 1.20 -28.97 -9.05
C PRO A 516 0.53 -30.01 -8.13
N THR A 517 0.66 -29.83 -6.81
CA THR A 517 -0.01 -30.69 -5.81
C THR A 517 -1.44 -30.21 -5.51
N SER A 518 -1.79 -28.98 -5.87
CA SER A 518 -3.12 -28.42 -5.68
C SER A 518 -4.17 -29.17 -6.52
N ALA A 519 -5.36 -29.34 -5.98
CA ALA A 519 -6.51 -29.92 -6.69
C ALA A 519 -6.96 -29.05 -7.86
N LEU A 520 -6.76 -27.73 -7.75
CA LEU A 520 -7.14 -26.75 -8.77
C LEU A 520 -6.25 -26.81 -10.03
N TYR A 521 -5.06 -27.40 -9.95
CA TYR A 521 -4.15 -27.49 -11.10
C TYR A 521 -4.65 -28.43 -12.21
N GLY A 522 -5.42 -29.46 -11.85
CA GLY A 522 -5.90 -30.49 -12.78
C GLY A 522 -7.26 -30.20 -13.42
N LEU A 523 -7.91 -29.09 -13.05
CA LEU A 523 -9.24 -28.75 -13.53
C LEU A 523 -9.13 -27.86 -14.76
N GLY A 524 -9.84 -28.22 -15.83
CA GLY A 524 -9.89 -27.43 -17.07
C GLY A 524 -10.58 -26.07 -16.92
N TYR A 525 -10.99 -25.67 -15.72
CA TYR A 525 -11.53 -24.36 -15.40
C TYR A 525 -10.70 -23.74 -14.26
N LEU A 526 -10.33 -22.46 -14.41
CA LEU A 526 -9.58 -21.71 -13.41
C LEU A 526 -10.51 -20.66 -12.80
N PRO A 527 -10.75 -20.67 -11.47
CA PRO A 527 -11.53 -19.63 -10.83
C PRO A 527 -10.83 -18.26 -10.94
N ASP A 528 -11.62 -17.20 -11.11
CA ASP A 528 -11.11 -15.85 -11.35
C ASP A 528 -10.34 -15.28 -10.14
N TYR A 529 -10.81 -15.59 -8.92
CA TYR A 529 -10.17 -15.20 -7.67
C TYR A 529 -9.94 -16.39 -6.77
N VAL A 530 -8.76 -16.42 -6.15
CA VAL A 530 -8.34 -17.48 -5.25
C VAL A 530 -7.67 -16.90 -4.02
N VAL A 531 -7.78 -17.65 -2.93
CA VAL A 531 -7.08 -17.39 -1.66
C VAL A 531 -6.16 -18.57 -1.37
N TYR A 532 -4.94 -18.29 -0.92
CA TYR A 532 -3.93 -19.31 -0.64
C TYR A 532 -3.42 -19.22 0.81
N HIS A 533 -2.84 -20.29 1.32
CA HIS A 533 -2.29 -20.36 2.70
C HIS A 533 -0.80 -19.98 2.76
N GLU A 534 0.01 -20.53 1.85
CA GLU A 534 1.46 -20.33 1.83
C GLU A 534 1.95 -20.04 0.42
N LEU A 535 2.98 -19.18 0.33
CA LEU A 535 3.71 -18.90 -0.89
C LEU A 535 5.11 -19.53 -0.79
N ILE A 536 5.42 -20.43 -1.70
CA ILE A 536 6.70 -21.14 -1.75
C ILE A 536 7.55 -20.55 -2.88
N LEU A 537 8.66 -19.91 -2.50
CA LEU A 537 9.64 -19.39 -3.45
C LEU A 537 10.64 -20.48 -3.84
N THR A 538 10.59 -20.94 -5.09
CA THR A 538 11.58 -21.89 -5.66
C THR A 538 12.22 -21.26 -6.91
N SER A 539 12.28 -21.99 -8.04
CA SER A 539 12.57 -21.40 -9.35
C SER A 539 11.42 -20.54 -9.87
N LYS A 540 10.20 -20.89 -9.46
CA LYS A 540 8.99 -20.08 -9.64
C LYS A 540 8.29 -19.96 -8.29
N GLU A 541 7.45 -18.95 -8.18
CA GLU A 541 6.60 -18.76 -7.01
C GLU A 541 5.36 -19.64 -7.14
N TYR A 542 5.17 -20.52 -6.15
CA TYR A 542 4.04 -21.44 -6.11
C TYR A 542 3.15 -21.13 -4.92
N MET A 543 1.84 -21.02 -5.17
CA MET A 543 0.85 -21.00 -4.09
C MET A 543 0.48 -22.42 -3.66
N SER A 544 0.50 -22.63 -2.35
CA SER A 544 0.13 -23.89 -1.71
C SER A 544 -1.21 -23.74 -1.00
N CYS A 545 -2.02 -24.81 -1.02
CA CYS A 545 -3.36 -24.91 -0.44
C CYS A 545 -4.27 -23.74 -0.85
N VAL A 546 -4.91 -23.89 -2.01
CA VAL A 546 -5.65 -22.82 -2.69
C VAL A 546 -7.16 -23.05 -2.61
N THR A 547 -7.96 -22.00 -2.56
CA THR A 547 -9.43 -22.05 -2.53
C THR A 547 -10.02 -21.01 -3.45
N ALA A 548 -10.99 -21.42 -4.27
CA ALA A 548 -11.78 -20.51 -5.09
C ALA A 548 -12.70 -19.68 -4.19
N VAL A 549 -12.72 -18.36 -4.41
CA VAL A 549 -13.47 -17.41 -3.57
C VAL A 549 -14.20 -16.41 -4.45
N ASP A 550 -15.41 -16.05 -4.05
CA ASP A 550 -16.19 -15.02 -4.75
C ASP A 550 -15.64 -13.60 -4.49
N PRO A 551 -15.63 -12.73 -5.52
CA PRO A 551 -15.13 -11.37 -5.39
C PRO A 551 -15.93 -10.54 -4.37
N HIS A 552 -17.24 -10.79 -4.24
CA HIS A 552 -18.10 -10.15 -3.25
C HIS A 552 -17.65 -10.43 -1.81
N TRP A 553 -17.23 -11.66 -1.51
CA TRP A 553 -16.77 -12.02 -0.18
C TRP A 553 -15.43 -11.34 0.14
N LEU A 554 -14.53 -11.23 -0.84
CA LEU A 554 -13.26 -10.51 -0.70
C LEU A 554 -13.48 -9.03 -0.40
N ALA A 555 -14.43 -8.38 -1.08
CA ALA A 555 -14.76 -6.97 -0.85
C ALA A 555 -15.47 -6.73 0.48
N ASP A 556 -16.36 -7.63 0.89
CA ASP A 556 -17.07 -7.50 2.16
C ASP A 556 -16.16 -7.71 3.37
N LEU A 557 -15.32 -8.75 3.33
CA LEU A 557 -14.46 -9.14 4.45
C LEU A 557 -13.14 -8.36 4.48
N GLY A 558 -12.66 -7.99 3.28
CA GLY A 558 -11.44 -7.24 3.08
C GLY A 558 -11.68 -5.79 2.66
N ALA A 559 -12.76 -5.16 3.14
CA ALA A 559 -13.14 -3.78 2.77
C ALA A 559 -12.03 -2.72 2.99
N VAL A 560 -11.05 -3.02 3.86
CA VAL A 560 -9.84 -2.21 4.06
C VAL A 560 -8.96 -2.18 2.80
N PHE A 561 -8.87 -3.30 2.08
CA PHE A 561 -7.98 -3.48 0.94
C PHE A 561 -8.71 -3.51 -0.40
N TYR A 562 -9.96 -3.91 -0.42
CA TYR A 562 -10.69 -4.26 -1.64
C TYR A 562 -11.99 -3.47 -1.74
N SER A 563 -12.20 -2.88 -2.91
CA SER A 563 -13.51 -2.33 -3.32
C SER A 563 -13.88 -2.89 -4.67
N ILE A 564 -15.14 -3.22 -4.91
CA ILE A 564 -15.60 -3.68 -6.22
C ILE A 564 -15.91 -2.46 -7.08
N LYS A 565 -15.50 -2.53 -8.34
CA LYS A 565 -15.99 -1.64 -9.37
C LYS A 565 -16.78 -2.47 -10.36
N GLU A 566 -18.09 -2.48 -10.20
CA GLU A 566 -18.98 -3.02 -11.22
C GLU A 566 -18.93 -2.11 -12.45
N LYS A 567 -18.37 -2.61 -13.57
CA LYS A 567 -18.50 -1.95 -14.87
C LYS A 567 -19.85 -2.35 -15.50
N GLY A 568 -20.95 -1.94 -14.87
CA GLY A 568 -22.28 -2.15 -15.44
C GLY A 568 -22.70 -1.00 -16.35
N TYR A 569 -22.59 -1.14 -17.67
CA TYR A 569 -23.30 -0.28 -18.62
C TYR A 569 -24.76 -0.75 -18.73
N SER A 570 -25.64 -0.25 -17.87
CA SER A 570 -27.09 -0.29 -18.09
C SER A 570 -27.61 1.12 -18.17
N ALA A 571 -27.99 1.56 -19.37
CA ALA A 571 -28.53 2.90 -19.64
C ALA A 571 -29.86 3.20 -18.88
N ARG A 572 -30.37 2.28 -18.07
CA ARG A 572 -31.66 2.39 -17.37
C ARG A 572 -31.56 2.47 -15.84
N ASP A 573 -30.44 2.08 -15.23
CA ASP A 573 -30.28 2.01 -13.77
C ASP A 573 -29.06 2.81 -13.26
N LYS A 574 -29.01 4.11 -13.52
CA LYS A 574 -28.04 5.04 -12.88
C LYS A 574 -28.33 5.28 -11.38
N ARG A 575 -28.82 4.29 -10.64
CA ARG A 575 -29.15 4.45 -9.21
C ARG A 575 -28.77 3.27 -8.30
N ILE A 576 -28.03 2.31 -8.82
CA ILE A 576 -27.42 1.18 -8.09
C ILE A 576 -26.00 1.15 -8.70
N VAL A 577 -24.87 1.51 -8.09
CA VAL A 577 -24.30 1.34 -6.74
C VAL A 577 -23.29 2.50 -6.48
N GLU A 578 -23.73 3.62 -5.90
CA GLU A 578 -22.83 4.58 -5.23
C GLU A 578 -22.57 4.16 -3.77
N THR A 579 -22.97 2.93 -3.41
CA THR A 579 -22.90 2.39 -2.04
C THR A 579 -21.51 1.83 -1.69
N GLU A 580 -20.62 1.63 -2.66
CA GLU A 580 -19.27 1.08 -2.43
C GLU A 580 -18.22 2.11 -2.04
N PHE A 581 -18.45 3.40 -2.31
CA PHE A 581 -17.57 4.45 -1.80
C PHE A 581 -17.75 4.66 -0.28
N ASN A 582 -18.88 4.23 0.27
CA ASN A 582 -19.24 4.47 1.67
C ASN A 582 -18.39 3.66 2.65
N LYS A 583 -18.05 2.38 2.40
CA LYS A 583 -17.28 1.58 3.39
C LYS A 583 -15.82 2.06 3.52
N LYS A 584 -15.17 2.40 2.41
CA LYS A 584 -13.81 2.99 2.44
C LYS A 584 -13.81 4.36 3.12
N ALA A 585 -14.72 5.24 2.72
CA ALA A 585 -14.83 6.58 3.30
C ALA A 585 -15.21 6.50 4.80
N GLU A 586 -16.04 5.53 5.19
CA GLU A 586 -16.38 5.24 6.58
C GLU A 586 -15.15 4.78 7.37
N LEU A 587 -14.33 3.88 6.81
CA LEU A 587 -13.10 3.41 7.46
C LEU A 587 -12.04 4.52 7.57
N GLU A 588 -11.84 5.32 6.52
CA GLU A 588 -10.98 6.51 6.56
C GLU A 588 -11.47 7.54 7.58
N ARG A 589 -12.79 7.74 7.69
CA ARG A 589 -13.38 8.58 8.73
C ARG A 589 -13.12 8.02 10.13
N GLN A 590 -13.31 6.72 10.34
CA GLN A 590 -13.04 6.07 11.63
C GLN A 590 -11.55 6.21 12.03
N MET A 591 -10.63 5.98 11.09
CA MET A 591 -9.19 6.18 11.34
C MET A 591 -8.87 7.64 11.73
N ALA A 592 -9.52 8.63 11.09
CA ALA A 592 -9.33 10.04 11.41
C ALA A 592 -9.92 10.42 12.78
N GLU A 593 -11.10 9.91 13.12
CA GLU A 593 -11.76 10.13 14.42
C GLU A 593 -10.96 9.52 15.58
N ASP A 594 -10.46 8.29 15.40
CA ASP A 594 -9.63 7.61 16.42
C ASP A 594 -8.31 8.34 16.64
N LYS A 595 -7.70 8.85 15.56
CA LYS A 595 -6.51 9.68 15.63
C LYS A 595 -6.78 10.98 16.40
N GLU A 596 -7.83 11.72 16.07
CA GLU A 596 -8.16 12.98 16.77
C GLU A 596 -8.43 12.72 18.27
N ARG A 597 -9.11 11.62 18.59
CA ARG A 597 -9.38 11.23 19.98
C ARG A 597 -8.09 10.94 20.75
N GLU A 598 -7.15 10.24 20.12
CA GLU A 598 -5.86 9.94 20.74
C GLU A 598 -5.00 11.20 20.91
N GLU A 599 -4.93 12.06 19.89
CA GLU A 599 -4.22 13.34 19.96
C GLU A 599 -4.79 14.21 21.09
N ARG A 600 -6.11 14.23 21.26
CA ARG A 600 -6.75 14.93 22.38
C ARG A 600 -6.38 14.31 23.72
N ARG A 601 -6.32 12.99 23.83
CA ARG A 601 -5.91 12.30 25.06
C ARG A 601 -4.45 12.58 25.42
N VAL A 602 -3.54 12.51 24.45
CA VAL A 602 -2.11 12.82 24.65
C VAL A 602 -1.95 14.29 25.04
N ALA A 603 -2.65 15.22 24.38
CA ALA A 603 -2.63 16.64 24.74
C ALA A 603 -3.19 16.90 26.15
N GLU A 604 -4.22 16.16 26.58
CA GLU A 604 -4.76 16.23 27.94
C GLU A 604 -3.79 15.65 28.99
N GLU A 605 -3.09 14.55 28.67
CA GLU A 605 -2.04 13.97 29.52
C GLU A 605 -0.82 14.89 29.64
N GLU A 606 -0.38 15.51 28.54
CA GLU A 606 0.69 16.52 28.52
C GLU A 606 0.28 17.82 29.24
N ALA A 607 -1.00 18.16 29.23
CA ALA A 607 -1.57 19.29 29.96
C ALA A 607 -1.82 19.02 31.47
N GLY A 608 -1.40 17.85 31.98
CA GLY A 608 -1.44 17.50 33.40
C GLY A 608 -0.87 18.59 34.33
N PRO A 609 -1.36 18.70 35.58
CA PRO A 609 -1.49 19.97 36.28
C PRO A 609 -0.13 20.63 36.52
N VAL A 610 0.08 21.77 35.89
CA VAL A 610 1.16 22.71 36.24
C VAL A 610 0.95 23.10 37.70
N VAL A 611 1.68 22.42 38.60
CA VAL A 611 1.85 22.86 39.98
C VAL A 611 2.45 24.26 39.90
N ARG A 612 1.59 25.28 40.02
CA ARG A 612 1.99 26.67 40.16
C ARG A 612 2.86 26.76 41.41
N LYS A 613 4.19 26.64 41.24
CA LYS A 613 5.15 27.12 42.24
C LYS A 613 4.95 28.63 42.34
N ALA A 614 4.03 29.04 43.20
CA ALA A 614 3.91 30.42 43.63
C ALA A 614 5.27 30.83 44.22
N GLY A 615 5.87 31.85 43.61
CA GLY A 615 7.19 32.36 43.95
C GLY A 615 7.27 32.75 45.41
N LYS A 616 8.28 32.23 46.10
CA LYS A 616 8.65 32.66 47.45
C LYS A 616 9.43 33.97 47.33
N VAL A 617 8.73 35.09 47.24
CA VAL A 617 9.32 36.42 47.42
C VAL A 617 9.65 36.58 48.90
N LYS A 618 10.94 36.67 49.22
CA LYS A 618 11.43 37.12 50.54
C LYS A 618 11.00 38.57 50.75
N LYS A 619 10.23 38.84 51.80
CA LYS A 619 10.12 40.17 52.41
C LYS A 619 10.27 40.01 53.91
N GLY A 620 11.11 40.87 54.49
CA GLY A 620 11.68 40.76 55.82
C GLY A 620 10.69 40.98 56.96
N ASP A 621 11.20 40.66 58.14
CA ASP A 621 10.64 40.84 59.47
C ASP A 621 10.06 42.24 59.71
N GLU A 622 8.89 42.30 60.35
CA GLU A 622 8.63 43.16 61.51
C GLU A 622 7.30 42.78 62.23
N ALA A 623 7.47 42.43 63.51
CA ALA A 623 6.64 42.56 64.72
C ALA A 623 5.08 42.54 64.74
N GLU A 624 4.59 41.73 65.70
CA GLU A 624 3.47 41.90 66.65
C GLU A 624 2.00 41.97 66.20
N GLY A 625 1.15 41.17 66.90
CA GLY A 625 -0.29 41.45 67.04
C GLY A 625 -1.24 40.26 67.00
N ASP A 626 -1.32 39.53 68.11
CA ASP A 626 -2.52 38.95 68.76
C ASP A 626 -3.70 38.31 67.97
N GLY A 627 -4.14 37.13 68.43
CA GLY A 627 -5.58 36.83 68.56
C GLY A 627 -6.33 36.00 67.50
N VAL A 628 -6.71 34.78 67.94
CA VAL A 628 -7.96 34.05 67.64
C VAL A 628 -7.95 32.99 66.50
N VAL A 629 -7.86 31.74 66.95
CA VAL A 629 -8.09 30.50 66.21
C VAL A 629 -9.60 30.25 66.03
N LYS A 630 -10.09 30.12 64.80
CA LYS A 630 -11.34 29.42 64.48
C LYS A 630 -11.08 28.32 63.44
N ARG A 631 -11.22 27.07 63.88
CA ARG A 631 -11.19 25.85 63.04
C ARG A 631 -12.47 25.79 62.18
N PRO A 632 -12.40 25.49 60.87
CA PRO A 632 -13.58 25.08 60.11
C PRO A 632 -13.84 23.58 60.29
N VAL A 633 -15.11 23.26 60.52
CA VAL A 633 -15.66 21.93 60.80
C VAL A 633 -15.84 21.13 59.51
N VAL A 634 -15.41 19.86 59.53
CA VAL A 634 -15.58 18.88 58.46
C VAL A 634 -17.06 18.47 58.34
N GLY A 635 -17.68 18.77 57.19
CA GLY A 635 -19.03 18.30 56.83
C GLY A 635 -18.99 16.91 56.20
N LYS A 636 -19.60 15.93 56.89
CA LYS A 636 -19.71 14.53 56.47
C LYS A 636 -20.69 14.31 55.31
N SER A 637 -20.27 13.41 54.41
CA SER A 637 -21.04 12.64 53.43
C SER A 637 -22.38 12.13 53.98
N LYS A 638 -23.43 12.26 53.16
CA LYS A 638 -24.67 11.46 53.28
C LYS A 638 -24.86 10.60 52.04
N PHE A 639 -24.66 9.30 52.26
CA PHE A 639 -25.28 8.18 51.53
C PHE A 639 -26.77 8.42 51.29
N ARG A 640 -27.25 8.16 50.06
CA ARG A 640 -28.63 7.75 49.79
C ARG A 640 -28.60 6.52 48.89
N ARG A 641 -28.85 5.36 49.51
CA ARG A 641 -29.45 4.20 48.85
C ARG A 641 -30.97 4.33 49.00
N ARG A 642 -31.68 4.26 47.89
CA ARG A 642 -32.79 3.36 47.68
C ARG A 642 -32.94 3.15 46.19
#